data_AF-I0I5B4-F1
#
_entry.id   AF-I0I5B4-F1
#
_cell.length_a   1.000
_cell.length_b   1.000
_cell.length_c   1.000
_cell.angle_alpha   90.00
_cell.angle_beta   90.00
_cell.angle_gamma   90.00
#
_symmetry.space_group_name_H-M   'P 1'
#
loop_
_entity.id
_entity.type
_entity.pdbx_description
1 polymer ?
#
loop_
_entity_poly.entity_id
_entity_poly.type
_entity_poly.pdbx_seq_one_letter_code
_entity_poly.pdbx_strand_id
1 'polypeptide(L)'
;MEAGHGSCLLRDPALAQIVEDALLHFDGLRYRLHEWAVMPNHVHVLVTPLHGYSLSSIVHSWKSYTAKAINRVRGSSGPVWQEDYFDRMVRDEAHFARVAAYVRENPQRAGLPEELWVGSIREATARQRRASRPPADDLPLHQGGTGATAYAQAVGVYLALAVDKCSDYWSSICTWHNSGEKMRNTFGRQAIPMTWDFAEANPLCNSSGNWMAMVDWIWKALESVPACARGMVRQDDAQTQTISANKIISTDPPYYDNIGYADLSDFFYVWLRRMLQPIFPDLYATVSTPKADELVATPYRHGSKHAAERFFMEGMTRALHNLAVQAHPVFPVTIYYAFKQQEVREEKREKRGEKREEREERGEREPLHLTAHSSLLSPHSTHSSLLSTPSSPTSTGWETFLEAVIQAGFAITGTWPMRTELGNRILSQGTNALASSIVLVCRPRLHLPLLGGGREGGIATRREFINALKSELPAALAALQHANIAPVDLAQAAIGPGMAIYTRYARVVDAQGNPVQVREALALINQVLDEVLAEQEGDFDADTRWALAWFEQHGFAEGDFGVAETLSKAKNTSVEGLVAAGILEAKRGKVRLLKPAELAADWDPAGDARFTHWEAVHHLIRALETGGEMQAAALAAKLGSQADVARELAYRLYIICERKKRSQEALSYNALVQSWPEIGRLAQTQRREIPMQMGFEE
;
A
#
# COMPACT_ATOMS: atom_id res chain seq x y z
N MET A 1 43.16 -17.24 -32.18
CA MET A 1 43.49 -18.61 -31.75
C MET A 1 42.67 -19.55 -32.63
N GLU A 2 43.21 -19.89 -33.79
CA GLU A 2 42.65 -20.85 -34.76
C GLU A 2 43.66 -21.98 -34.97
N ALA A 3 44.09 -22.61 -33.87
CA ALA A 3 44.90 -23.82 -33.91
C ALA A 3 44.13 -24.89 -33.10
N GLY A 4 43.53 -25.84 -33.81
CA GLY A 4 42.61 -26.83 -33.28
C GLY A 4 43.27 -27.83 -32.33
N HIS A 5 43.44 -27.43 -31.08
CA HIS A 5 43.76 -28.34 -29.99
C HIS A 5 42.45 -28.82 -29.33
N GLY A 6 42.18 -30.12 -29.42
CA GLY A 6 41.00 -30.76 -28.84
C GLY A 6 40.45 -31.88 -29.73
N SER A 7 39.88 -32.91 -29.12
CA SER A 7 39.20 -34.00 -29.85
C SER A 7 37.90 -33.50 -30.48
N CYS A 8 37.66 -33.79 -31.76
CA CYS A 8 36.44 -33.42 -32.49
C CYS A 8 35.21 -34.27 -32.13
N LEU A 9 34.93 -34.42 -30.83
CA LEU A 9 33.84 -35.27 -30.32
C LEU A 9 32.46 -34.75 -30.73
N LEU A 10 32.29 -33.44 -30.78
CA LEU A 10 31.02 -32.79 -31.13
C LEU A 10 30.79 -32.74 -32.64
N ARG A 11 31.64 -33.41 -33.44
CA ARG A 11 31.33 -33.68 -34.85
C ARG A 11 30.14 -34.64 -34.98
N ASP A 12 29.92 -35.50 -33.99
CA ASP A 12 28.73 -36.34 -33.91
C ASP A 12 27.53 -35.45 -33.55
N PRO A 13 26.51 -35.33 -34.42
CA PRO A 13 25.34 -34.50 -34.17
C PRO A 13 24.60 -34.87 -32.88
N ALA A 14 24.59 -36.14 -32.48
CA ALA A 14 23.95 -36.57 -31.24
C ALA A 14 24.66 -36.01 -30.00
N LEU A 15 26.00 -35.90 -30.05
CA LEU A 15 26.78 -35.33 -28.96
C LEU A 15 26.73 -33.80 -28.96
N ALA A 16 26.68 -33.17 -30.14
CA ALA A 16 26.47 -31.73 -30.28
C ALA A 16 25.11 -31.30 -29.73
N GLN A 17 24.05 -32.08 -29.99
CA GLN A 17 22.70 -31.79 -29.49
C GLN A 17 22.63 -31.79 -27.95
N ILE A 18 23.32 -32.72 -27.28
CA ILE A 18 23.40 -32.76 -25.81
C ILE A 18 23.94 -31.44 -25.24
N VAL A 19 24.90 -30.83 -25.93
CA VAL A 19 25.49 -29.55 -25.51
C VAL A 19 24.51 -28.42 -25.75
N GLU A 20 23.87 -28.36 -26.91
CA GLU A 20 22.86 -27.34 -27.24
C GLU A 20 21.66 -27.39 -26.26
N ASP A 21 21.13 -28.58 -25.99
CA ASP A 21 20.03 -28.76 -25.04
C ASP A 21 20.40 -28.26 -23.64
N ALA A 22 21.65 -28.50 -23.21
CA ALA A 22 22.14 -28.02 -21.92
C ALA A 22 22.29 -26.49 -21.87
N LEU A 23 22.62 -25.83 -23.00
CA LEU A 23 22.65 -24.38 -23.10
C LEU A 23 21.23 -23.80 -23.03
N LEU A 24 20.26 -24.40 -23.73
CA LEU A 24 18.88 -23.92 -23.77
C LEU A 24 18.11 -24.16 -22.47
N HIS A 25 18.43 -25.21 -21.72
CA HIS A 25 17.62 -25.68 -20.58
C HIS A 25 17.35 -24.63 -19.49
N PHE A 26 18.31 -23.76 -19.18
CA PHE A 26 18.16 -22.71 -18.15
C PHE A 26 18.14 -21.28 -18.71
N ASP A 27 17.93 -21.13 -20.02
CA ASP A 27 17.72 -19.81 -20.62
C ASP A 27 16.48 -19.13 -20.01
N GLY A 28 16.62 -17.85 -19.66
CA GLY A 28 15.60 -17.06 -18.94
C GLY A 28 15.49 -17.34 -17.44
N LEU A 29 16.16 -18.37 -16.91
CA LEU A 29 16.12 -18.75 -15.49
C LEU A 29 17.43 -18.47 -14.75
N ARG A 30 18.55 -18.99 -15.25
CA ARG A 30 19.88 -18.79 -14.63
C ARG A 30 20.74 -17.78 -15.39
N TYR A 31 20.50 -17.68 -16.68
CA TYR A 31 21.18 -16.78 -17.60
C TYR A 31 20.26 -16.47 -18.77
N ARG A 32 20.56 -15.40 -19.50
CA ARG A 32 19.97 -15.09 -20.80
C ARG A 32 20.98 -15.45 -21.89
N LEU A 33 20.64 -16.44 -22.72
CA LEU A 33 21.45 -16.93 -23.83
C LEU A 33 21.19 -16.08 -25.07
N HIS A 34 22.23 -15.44 -25.61
CA HIS A 34 22.09 -14.53 -26.75
C HIS A 34 22.48 -15.19 -28.06
N GLU A 35 23.67 -15.77 -28.12
CA GLU A 35 24.21 -16.43 -29.32
C GLU A 35 25.08 -17.63 -28.92
N TRP A 36 25.04 -18.71 -29.69
CA TRP A 36 25.93 -19.86 -29.48
C TRP A 36 26.26 -20.58 -30.78
N ALA A 37 27.43 -21.23 -30.79
CA ALA A 37 27.85 -22.14 -31.83
C ALA A 37 28.60 -23.31 -31.20
N VAL A 38 28.05 -24.51 -31.32
CA VAL A 38 28.69 -25.78 -30.93
C VAL A 38 29.48 -26.30 -32.13
N MET A 39 30.80 -26.13 -32.07
CA MET A 39 31.76 -26.54 -33.08
C MET A 39 32.22 -27.97 -32.81
N PRO A 40 32.79 -28.69 -33.79
CA PRO A 40 33.24 -30.08 -33.60
C PRO A 40 34.15 -30.34 -32.40
N ASN A 41 34.98 -29.36 -32.01
CA ASN A 41 35.97 -29.49 -30.93
C ASN A 41 35.83 -28.43 -29.82
N HIS A 42 34.95 -27.44 -29.94
CA HIS A 42 34.77 -26.39 -28.93
C HIS A 42 33.38 -25.72 -29.04
N VAL A 43 33.07 -24.80 -28.12
CA VAL A 43 31.77 -24.09 -28.13
C VAL A 43 32.02 -22.60 -27.92
N HIS A 44 31.34 -21.77 -28.71
CA HIS A 44 31.24 -20.33 -28.48
C HIS A 44 29.86 -20.00 -27.90
N VAL A 45 29.83 -19.19 -26.84
CA VAL A 45 28.59 -18.76 -26.17
C VAL A 45 28.67 -17.29 -25.79
N LEU A 46 27.65 -16.52 -26.14
CA LEU A 46 27.39 -15.16 -25.67
C LEU A 46 26.19 -15.22 -24.71
N VAL A 47 26.40 -14.84 -23.45
CA VAL A 47 25.44 -15.04 -22.37
C VAL A 47 25.49 -13.90 -21.36
N THR A 48 24.35 -13.58 -20.76
CA THR A 48 24.26 -12.69 -19.59
C THR A 48 23.82 -13.50 -18.36
N PRO A 49 24.68 -13.66 -17.33
CA PRO A 49 24.27 -14.26 -16.06
C PRO A 49 23.15 -13.45 -15.40
N LEU A 50 22.14 -14.13 -14.84
CA LEU A 50 21.07 -13.50 -14.06
C LEU A 50 21.43 -13.45 -12.56
N HIS A 51 20.71 -12.63 -11.80
CA HIS A 51 21.00 -12.38 -10.39
C HIS A 51 21.11 -13.68 -9.57
N GLY A 52 22.17 -13.78 -8.74
CA GLY A 52 22.43 -14.96 -7.91
C GLY A 52 23.28 -16.06 -8.58
N TYR A 53 23.62 -15.94 -9.86
CA TYR A 53 24.45 -16.92 -10.57
C TYR A 53 25.73 -16.29 -11.12
N SER A 54 26.89 -16.85 -10.76
CA SER A 54 28.17 -16.45 -11.34
C SER A 54 28.41 -17.15 -12.68
N LEU A 55 29.21 -16.53 -13.56
CA LEU A 55 29.60 -17.17 -14.83
C LEU A 55 30.29 -18.53 -14.59
N SER A 56 31.14 -18.62 -13.56
CA SER A 56 31.85 -19.88 -13.27
C SER A 56 30.89 -21.01 -12.84
N SER A 57 29.84 -20.71 -12.07
CA SER A 57 28.87 -21.73 -11.66
C SER A 57 28.01 -22.21 -12.83
N ILE A 58 27.68 -21.31 -13.75
CA ILE A 58 26.97 -21.63 -15.00
C ILE A 58 27.83 -22.55 -15.88
N VAL A 59 29.07 -22.15 -16.16
CA VAL A 59 29.99 -22.93 -17.01
C VAL A 59 30.31 -24.28 -16.37
N HIS A 60 30.50 -24.33 -15.05
CA HIS A 60 30.68 -25.59 -14.33
C HIS A 60 29.47 -26.52 -14.51
N SER A 61 28.25 -25.99 -14.38
CA SER A 61 27.01 -26.75 -14.58
C SER A 61 26.93 -27.33 -15.99
N TRP A 62 27.20 -26.52 -17.02
CA TRP A 62 27.20 -26.99 -18.42
C TRP A 62 28.23 -28.08 -18.65
N LYS A 63 29.49 -27.86 -18.26
CA LYS A 63 30.58 -28.82 -18.48
C LYS A 63 30.35 -30.13 -17.73
N SER A 64 29.86 -30.06 -16.48
CA SER A 64 29.60 -31.24 -15.65
C SER A 64 28.46 -32.10 -16.20
N TYR A 65 27.35 -31.49 -16.58
CA TYR A 65 26.19 -32.20 -17.15
C TYR A 65 26.54 -32.85 -18.49
N THR A 66 27.06 -32.06 -19.42
CA THR A 66 27.37 -32.51 -20.78
C THR A 66 28.46 -33.56 -20.80
N ALA A 67 29.50 -33.44 -19.96
CA ALA A 67 30.55 -34.47 -19.87
C ALA A 67 29.98 -35.84 -19.44
N LYS A 68 29.07 -35.86 -18.46
CA LYS A 68 28.42 -37.11 -18.00
C LYS A 68 27.51 -37.70 -19.08
N ALA A 69 26.72 -36.86 -19.73
CA ALA A 69 25.80 -37.29 -20.79
C ALA A 69 26.55 -37.83 -22.02
N ILE A 70 27.59 -37.12 -22.49
CA ILE A 70 28.44 -37.54 -23.62
C ILE A 70 29.15 -38.87 -23.30
N ASN A 71 29.74 -38.99 -22.12
CA ASN A 71 30.42 -40.21 -21.70
C ASN A 71 29.47 -41.41 -21.63
N ARG A 72 28.22 -41.21 -21.16
CA ARG A 72 27.20 -42.26 -21.16
C ARG A 72 26.87 -42.74 -22.56
N VAL A 73 26.69 -41.83 -23.52
CA VAL A 73 26.39 -42.19 -24.92
C VAL A 73 27.57 -42.94 -25.56
N ARG A 74 28.80 -42.54 -25.24
CA ARG A 74 30.03 -43.15 -25.77
C ARG A 74 30.44 -44.45 -25.07
N GLY A 75 29.83 -44.80 -23.94
CA GLY A 75 30.27 -45.91 -23.09
C GLY A 75 31.68 -45.70 -22.52
N SER A 76 32.12 -44.44 -22.36
CA SER A 76 33.46 -44.08 -21.87
C SER A 76 33.41 -43.37 -20.52
N SER A 77 34.56 -43.27 -19.85
CA SER A 77 34.74 -42.46 -18.64
C SER A 77 35.98 -41.58 -18.76
N GLY A 78 35.93 -40.33 -18.31
CA GLY A 78 37.05 -39.40 -18.34
C GLY A 78 36.64 -37.95 -18.62
N PRO A 79 37.60 -37.00 -18.63
CA PRO A 79 37.31 -35.61 -18.94
C PRO A 79 36.90 -35.44 -20.41
N VAL A 80 35.81 -34.70 -20.64
CA VAL A 80 35.34 -34.32 -22.00
C VAL A 80 35.78 -32.91 -22.37
N TRP A 81 35.80 -32.00 -21.39
CA TRP A 81 36.17 -30.62 -21.57
C TRP A 81 37.56 -30.34 -21.00
N GLN A 82 38.29 -29.41 -21.62
CA GLN A 82 39.45 -28.75 -21.00
C GLN A 82 39.04 -28.18 -19.64
N GLU A 83 39.95 -28.10 -18.67
CA GLU A 83 39.64 -27.65 -17.29
C GLU A 83 39.15 -26.20 -17.27
N ASP A 84 39.88 -25.30 -17.92
CA ASP A 84 39.57 -23.87 -17.99
C ASP A 84 38.58 -23.50 -19.10
N TYR A 85 38.09 -22.27 -19.07
CA TYR A 85 37.33 -21.66 -20.16
C TYR A 85 37.90 -20.28 -20.47
N PHE A 86 37.73 -19.83 -21.70
CA PHE A 86 38.07 -18.47 -22.10
C PHE A 86 36.83 -17.59 -21.98
N ASP A 87 36.93 -16.48 -21.25
CA ASP A 87 35.88 -15.48 -21.18
C ASP A 87 36.37 -14.07 -21.52
N ARG A 88 35.43 -13.24 -21.97
CA ARG A 88 35.65 -11.82 -22.26
C ARG A 88 34.39 -11.04 -21.95
N MET A 89 34.49 -10.05 -21.07
CA MET A 89 33.37 -9.18 -20.73
C MET A 89 33.03 -8.23 -21.90
N VAL A 90 31.76 -8.25 -22.31
CA VAL A 90 31.19 -7.29 -23.26
C VAL A 90 30.84 -6.00 -22.50
N ARG A 91 31.26 -4.85 -23.05
CA ARG A 91 31.29 -3.57 -22.32
C ARG A 91 30.28 -2.54 -22.82
N ASP A 92 29.79 -2.71 -24.05
CA ASP A 92 28.88 -1.80 -24.72
C ASP A 92 28.12 -2.54 -25.84
N GLU A 93 27.09 -1.90 -26.36
CA GLU A 93 26.20 -2.46 -27.39
C GLU A 93 26.91 -2.73 -28.73
N ALA A 94 27.85 -1.87 -29.13
CA ALA A 94 28.62 -2.09 -30.35
C ALA A 94 29.55 -3.31 -30.22
N HIS A 95 30.14 -3.52 -29.04
CA HIS A 95 30.91 -4.70 -28.70
C HIS A 95 30.03 -5.95 -28.66
N PHE A 96 28.81 -5.84 -28.12
CA PHE A 96 27.83 -6.91 -28.14
C PHE A 96 27.50 -7.36 -29.57
N ALA A 97 27.14 -6.42 -30.46
CA ALA A 97 26.83 -6.71 -31.85
C ALA A 97 27.99 -7.39 -32.58
N ARG A 98 29.24 -6.93 -32.37
CA ARG A 98 30.44 -7.54 -32.94
C ARG A 98 30.68 -8.97 -32.44
N VAL A 99 30.51 -9.22 -31.14
CA VAL A 99 30.69 -10.56 -30.56
C VAL A 99 29.57 -11.50 -31.03
N ALA A 100 28.33 -11.02 -31.08
CA ALA A 100 27.19 -11.78 -31.60
C ALA A 100 27.43 -12.20 -33.06
N ALA A 101 27.86 -11.28 -33.92
CA ALA A 101 28.23 -11.58 -35.31
C ALA A 101 29.41 -12.56 -35.38
N TYR A 102 30.44 -12.38 -34.55
CA TYR A 102 31.58 -13.29 -34.50
C TYR A 102 31.18 -14.73 -34.15
N VAL A 103 30.35 -14.93 -33.11
CA VAL A 103 29.87 -16.27 -32.72
C VAL A 103 29.08 -16.90 -33.86
N ARG A 104 28.21 -16.11 -34.49
CA ARG A 104 27.35 -16.53 -35.59
C ARG A 104 28.11 -16.95 -36.84
N GLU A 105 29.15 -16.20 -37.20
CA GLU A 105 29.94 -16.41 -38.41
C GLU A 105 31.08 -17.41 -38.21
N ASN A 106 31.39 -17.80 -36.97
CA ASN A 106 32.51 -18.68 -36.65
C ASN A 106 32.50 -20.01 -37.43
N PRO A 107 31.36 -20.74 -37.54
CA PRO A 107 31.32 -21.98 -38.31
C PRO A 107 31.65 -21.77 -39.80
N GLN A 108 31.17 -20.68 -40.39
CA GLN A 108 31.41 -20.34 -41.80
C GLN A 108 32.87 -19.95 -42.03
N ARG A 109 33.45 -19.15 -41.13
CA ARG A 109 34.86 -18.77 -41.17
C ARG A 109 35.79 -19.98 -41.03
N ALA A 110 35.37 -20.99 -40.26
CA ALA A 110 36.08 -22.26 -40.13
C ALA A 110 35.87 -23.22 -41.33
N GLY A 111 35.06 -22.82 -42.33
CA GLY A 111 34.78 -23.64 -43.50
C GLY A 111 33.98 -24.92 -43.18
N LEU A 112 33.19 -24.92 -42.10
CA LEU A 112 32.44 -26.11 -41.68
C LEU A 112 31.13 -26.26 -42.47
N PRO A 113 30.85 -27.45 -43.03
CA PRO A 113 29.52 -27.80 -43.54
C PRO A 113 28.43 -27.67 -42.47
N GLU A 114 27.19 -27.34 -42.87
CA GLU A 114 26.07 -27.10 -41.96
C GLU A 114 25.72 -28.32 -41.07
N GLU A 115 26.03 -29.53 -41.52
CA GLU A 115 25.79 -30.76 -40.76
C GLU A 115 26.75 -30.98 -39.57
N LEU A 116 27.87 -30.25 -39.50
CA LEU A 116 28.93 -30.48 -38.49
C LEU A 116 28.87 -29.54 -37.29
N TRP A 117 27.85 -28.69 -37.17
CA TRP A 117 27.68 -27.76 -36.04
C TRP A 117 26.20 -27.48 -35.75
N VAL A 118 25.91 -27.05 -34.51
CA VAL A 118 24.59 -26.55 -34.09
C VAL A 118 24.73 -25.18 -33.43
N GLY A 119 23.69 -24.34 -33.53
CA GLY A 119 23.80 -22.94 -33.11
C GLY A 119 22.56 -22.10 -33.37
N SER A 120 22.57 -20.89 -32.83
CA SER A 120 21.44 -19.94 -32.80
C SER A 120 20.79 -19.68 -34.16
N ILE A 121 21.54 -19.67 -35.27
CA ILE A 121 20.97 -19.52 -36.63
C ILE A 121 20.04 -20.68 -37.00
N ARG A 122 20.42 -21.92 -36.66
CA ARG A 122 19.63 -23.11 -37.02
C ARG A 122 18.33 -23.13 -36.23
N GLU A 123 18.39 -22.78 -34.94
CA GLU A 123 17.19 -22.59 -34.13
C GLU A 123 16.30 -21.48 -34.66
N ALA A 124 16.85 -20.29 -34.97
CA ALA A 124 16.06 -19.16 -35.50
C ALA A 124 15.37 -19.52 -36.83
N THR A 125 16.07 -20.25 -37.71
CA THR A 125 15.52 -20.72 -39.00
C THR A 125 14.45 -21.80 -38.79
N ALA A 126 14.64 -22.70 -37.83
CA ALA A 126 13.64 -23.72 -37.45
C ALA A 126 12.41 -23.10 -36.76
N ARG A 127 12.60 -22.08 -35.91
CA ARG A 127 11.54 -21.27 -35.29
C ARG A 127 10.78 -20.48 -36.34
N GLN A 128 11.45 -19.84 -37.30
CA GLN A 128 10.81 -19.19 -38.45
C GLN A 128 10.02 -20.19 -39.30
N ARG A 129 10.53 -21.40 -39.55
CA ARG A 129 9.82 -22.46 -40.28
C ARG A 129 8.62 -23.04 -39.52
N ARG A 130 8.65 -23.08 -38.18
CA ARG A 130 7.51 -23.45 -37.33
C ARG A 130 6.49 -22.32 -37.15
N ALA A 131 6.94 -21.06 -37.16
CA ALA A 131 6.09 -19.87 -37.03
C ALA A 131 5.45 -19.43 -38.36
N SER A 132 5.97 -19.87 -39.50
CA SER A 132 5.49 -19.48 -40.85
C SER A 132 4.31 -20.31 -41.38
N ARG A 133 3.49 -20.88 -40.49
CA ARG A 133 2.14 -21.32 -40.87
C ARG A 133 1.12 -20.85 -39.84
N PRO A 134 0.59 -19.61 -39.97
CA PRO A 134 -0.61 -19.25 -39.23
C PRO A 134 -1.73 -20.24 -39.59
N PRO A 135 -2.60 -20.62 -38.64
CA PRO A 135 -3.81 -21.39 -38.94
C PRO A 135 -4.63 -20.71 -40.04
N ALA A 136 -5.28 -21.51 -40.87
CA ALA A 136 -5.97 -21.09 -42.08
C ALA A 136 -7.37 -20.48 -41.82
N ASP A 137 -7.48 -19.53 -40.88
CA ASP A 137 -8.70 -18.72 -40.75
C ASP A 137 -8.46 -17.30 -41.31
N ASP A 138 -9.45 -16.78 -42.05
CA ASP A 138 -9.50 -15.38 -42.50
C ASP A 138 -10.28 -14.51 -41.49
N LEU A 139 -10.46 -15.01 -40.26
CA LEU A 139 -11.24 -14.32 -39.24
C LEU A 139 -10.45 -13.13 -38.66
N PRO A 140 -11.12 -12.00 -38.38
CA PRO A 140 -10.49 -10.88 -37.70
C PRO A 140 -10.24 -11.19 -36.22
N LEU A 141 -9.30 -10.46 -35.63
CA LEU A 141 -8.85 -10.59 -34.24
C LEU A 141 -10.01 -10.52 -33.24
N HIS A 142 -10.96 -9.58 -33.43
CA HIS A 142 -12.08 -9.40 -32.52
C HIS A 142 -13.07 -10.58 -32.50
N GLN A 143 -13.01 -11.48 -33.50
CA GLN A 143 -13.80 -12.71 -33.57
C GLN A 143 -13.01 -13.95 -33.12
N GLY A 144 -11.81 -13.76 -32.56
CA GLY A 144 -10.94 -14.85 -32.11
C GLY A 144 -10.16 -15.52 -33.23
N GLY A 145 -9.98 -14.86 -34.37
CA GLY A 145 -9.14 -15.35 -35.46
C GLY A 145 -7.69 -15.57 -35.04
N THR A 146 -7.02 -16.49 -35.71
CA THR A 146 -5.64 -16.89 -35.45
C THR A 146 -4.74 -16.83 -36.68
N GLY A 147 -5.32 -16.54 -37.85
CA GLY A 147 -4.64 -16.41 -39.13
C GLY A 147 -3.85 -15.11 -39.32
N ALA A 148 -3.38 -14.89 -40.54
CA ALA A 148 -2.54 -13.75 -40.89
C ALA A 148 -3.23 -12.39 -40.64
N THR A 149 -4.55 -12.32 -40.90
CA THR A 149 -5.36 -11.12 -40.65
C THR A 149 -5.39 -10.78 -39.16
N ALA A 150 -5.70 -11.76 -38.30
CA ALA A 150 -5.72 -11.55 -36.85
C ALA A 150 -4.33 -11.18 -36.29
N TYR A 151 -3.26 -11.78 -36.82
CA TYR A 151 -1.89 -11.43 -36.44
C TYR A 151 -1.54 -9.98 -36.82
N ALA A 152 -1.82 -9.56 -38.05
CA ALA A 152 -1.59 -8.19 -38.50
C ALA A 152 -2.39 -7.17 -37.67
N GLN A 153 -3.64 -7.51 -37.35
CA GLN A 153 -4.49 -6.70 -36.48
C GLN A 153 -3.91 -6.62 -35.06
N ALA A 154 -3.42 -7.73 -34.49
CA ALA A 154 -2.80 -7.74 -33.15
C ALA A 154 -1.55 -6.84 -33.08
N VAL A 155 -0.69 -6.89 -34.11
CA VAL A 155 0.44 -5.97 -34.24
C VAL A 155 -0.05 -4.51 -34.31
N GLY A 156 -1.11 -4.26 -35.08
CA GLY A 156 -1.76 -2.94 -35.15
C GLY A 156 -2.25 -2.43 -33.78
N VAL A 157 -2.82 -3.31 -32.95
CA VAL A 157 -3.24 -2.98 -31.58
C VAL A 157 -2.04 -2.55 -30.73
N TYR A 158 -0.95 -3.31 -30.73
CA TYR A 158 0.24 -2.95 -29.95
C TYR A 158 0.89 -1.65 -30.42
N LEU A 159 0.92 -1.39 -31.73
CA LEU A 159 1.39 -0.11 -32.26
C LEU A 159 0.47 1.05 -31.89
N ALA A 160 -0.85 0.83 -31.85
CA ALA A 160 -1.78 1.85 -31.37
C ALA A 160 -1.57 2.19 -29.89
N LEU A 161 -1.20 1.22 -29.04
CA LEU A 161 -0.78 1.50 -27.65
C LEU A 161 0.51 2.34 -27.58
N ALA A 162 1.44 2.16 -28.52
CA ALA A 162 2.62 3.01 -28.61
C ALA A 162 2.26 4.43 -29.02
N VAL A 163 1.32 4.61 -29.96
CA VAL A 163 0.78 5.92 -30.35
C VAL A 163 0.04 6.58 -29.18
N ASP A 164 -0.69 5.82 -28.38
CA ASP A 164 -1.35 6.30 -27.15
C ASP A 164 -0.33 6.92 -26.17
N LYS A 165 0.79 6.22 -25.97
CA LYS A 165 1.92 6.75 -25.20
C LYS A 165 2.59 7.97 -25.85
N CYS A 166 2.65 8.02 -27.18
CA CYS A 166 3.11 9.21 -27.88
C CYS A 166 2.19 10.40 -27.57
N SER A 167 0.87 10.24 -27.60
CA SER A 167 -0.07 11.30 -27.26
C SER A 167 0.11 11.83 -25.83
N ASP A 168 0.46 10.96 -24.88
CA ASP A 168 0.77 11.35 -23.49
C ASP A 168 2.08 12.16 -23.36
N TYR A 169 3.02 12.02 -24.31
CA TYR A 169 4.34 12.67 -24.27
C TYR A 169 4.52 13.78 -25.33
N TRP A 170 3.70 13.83 -26.38
CA TRP A 170 3.81 14.78 -27.51
C TRP A 170 2.70 15.82 -27.46
N SER A 171 2.39 16.27 -26.26
CA SER A 171 1.41 17.30 -25.97
C SER A 171 2.10 18.54 -25.44
N SER A 172 1.59 19.73 -25.77
CA SER A 172 2.07 21.01 -25.25
C SER A 172 1.76 21.23 -23.75
N ILE A 173 1.31 20.19 -23.06
CA ILE A 173 0.98 20.16 -21.63
C ILE A 173 2.04 19.35 -20.85
N CYS A 174 3.00 18.75 -21.54
CA CYS A 174 4.13 18.08 -20.91
C CYS A 174 5.02 19.09 -20.17
N THR A 175 5.54 18.72 -18.99
CA THR A 175 6.32 19.62 -18.12
C THR A 175 7.69 19.02 -17.80
N TRP A 176 8.59 19.80 -17.22
CA TRP A 176 9.89 19.28 -16.77
C TRP A 176 9.76 18.51 -15.44
N HIS A 177 10.48 17.39 -15.33
CA HIS A 177 10.59 16.63 -14.09
C HIS A 177 11.76 17.15 -13.25
N ASN A 178 11.46 17.96 -12.23
CA ASN A 178 12.46 18.69 -11.43
C ASN A 178 13.57 17.85 -10.79
N SER A 179 13.37 16.54 -10.56
CA SER A 179 14.37 15.68 -9.93
C SER A 179 15.24 14.86 -10.89
N GLY A 180 14.99 14.90 -12.20
CA GLY A 180 15.63 13.98 -13.13
C GLY A 180 15.94 14.53 -14.51
N GLU A 181 15.86 15.85 -14.70
CA GLU A 181 16.16 16.54 -15.98
C GLU A 181 15.50 15.90 -17.22
N LYS A 182 14.33 15.30 -17.00
CA LYS A 182 13.58 14.56 -18.02
C LYS A 182 12.18 15.14 -18.16
N MET A 183 11.56 14.88 -19.29
CA MET A 183 10.18 15.32 -19.51
C MET A 183 9.21 14.47 -18.67
N ARG A 184 8.21 15.12 -18.08
CA ARG A 184 7.03 14.53 -17.47
C ARG A 184 5.91 14.49 -18.50
N ASN A 185 5.13 13.42 -18.47
CA ASN A 185 3.98 13.21 -19.33
C ASN A 185 2.83 14.20 -19.06
N THR A 186 1.83 14.19 -19.93
CA THR A 186 0.68 15.11 -19.93
C THR A 186 -0.09 15.07 -18.60
N PHE A 187 -0.26 13.87 -18.04
CA PHE A 187 -1.01 13.66 -16.80
C PHE A 187 -0.09 13.69 -15.58
N GLY A 188 0.42 14.88 -15.25
CA GLY A 188 1.15 15.09 -13.98
C GLY A 188 0.27 15.00 -12.73
N ARG A 189 -1.05 14.99 -12.91
CA ARG A 189 -2.11 14.77 -11.90
C ARG A 189 -3.31 14.08 -12.57
N GLN A 190 -4.34 13.72 -11.81
CA GLN A 190 -5.59 13.12 -12.31
C GLN A 190 -6.49 14.13 -13.05
N ALA A 191 -5.90 15.03 -13.83
CA ALA A 191 -6.56 16.05 -14.63
C ALA A 191 -5.59 16.56 -15.70
N ILE A 192 -6.09 17.13 -16.79
CA ILE A 192 -5.27 17.85 -17.78
C ILE A 192 -5.00 19.26 -17.24
N PRO A 193 -3.78 19.58 -16.77
CA PRO A 193 -3.50 20.90 -16.21
C PRO A 193 -3.35 21.96 -17.28
N MET A 194 -3.67 23.21 -16.93
CA MET A 194 -3.15 24.36 -17.67
C MET A 194 -1.71 24.58 -17.24
N THR A 195 -0.77 24.52 -18.18
CA THR A 195 0.67 24.69 -17.96
C THR A 195 1.18 25.85 -18.78
N TRP A 196 1.93 26.75 -18.13
CA TRP A 196 2.54 27.91 -18.80
C TRP A 196 3.94 27.59 -19.31
N ASP A 197 4.68 26.76 -18.57
CA ASP A 197 5.99 26.25 -18.95
C ASP A 197 5.86 24.80 -19.39
N PHE A 198 6.07 24.54 -20.68
CA PHE A 198 5.97 23.22 -21.26
C PHE A 198 7.30 22.76 -21.88
N ALA A 199 7.44 21.44 -21.99
CA ALA A 199 8.54 20.78 -22.66
C ALA A 199 8.00 20.07 -23.89
N GLU A 200 8.70 20.18 -25.02
CA GLU A 200 8.37 19.44 -26.25
C GLU A 200 9.34 18.28 -26.43
N ALA A 201 8.81 17.07 -26.56
CA ALA A 201 9.59 15.94 -27.01
C ALA A 201 9.88 16.05 -28.50
N ASN A 202 11.07 15.60 -28.92
CA ASN A 202 11.37 15.37 -30.32
C ASN A 202 11.14 13.89 -30.66
N PRO A 203 10.11 13.56 -31.46
CA PRO A 203 9.78 12.17 -31.83
C PRO A 203 10.91 11.41 -32.54
N LEU A 204 11.79 12.14 -33.24
CA LEU A 204 12.79 11.62 -34.16
C LEU A 204 14.21 11.59 -33.56
N CYS A 205 14.37 12.03 -32.31
CA CYS A 205 15.67 12.01 -31.64
C CYS A 205 15.95 10.67 -30.94
N ASN A 206 17.17 10.52 -30.43
CA ASN A 206 17.56 9.36 -29.61
C ASN A 206 17.40 9.61 -28.10
N SER A 207 16.69 10.66 -27.69
CA SER A 207 16.44 11.01 -26.28
C SER A 207 15.10 10.48 -25.77
N SER A 208 14.88 10.56 -24.45
CA SER A 208 13.63 10.16 -23.82
C SER A 208 12.43 10.90 -24.42
N GLY A 209 11.33 10.18 -24.66
CA GLY A 209 10.15 10.75 -25.32
C GLY A 209 10.08 10.49 -26.82
N ASN A 210 11.07 9.85 -27.45
CA ASN A 210 11.03 9.51 -28.88
C ASN A 210 10.13 8.31 -29.21
N TRP A 211 9.84 8.09 -30.50
CA TRP A 211 8.99 6.98 -30.97
C TRP A 211 9.49 5.60 -30.54
N MET A 212 10.77 5.31 -30.73
CA MET A 212 11.36 4.01 -30.39
C MET A 212 11.33 3.74 -28.89
N ALA A 213 11.45 4.77 -28.06
CA ALA A 213 11.30 4.66 -26.61
C ALA A 213 9.87 4.26 -26.21
N MET A 214 8.84 4.81 -26.88
CA MET A 214 7.45 4.42 -26.61
C MET A 214 7.18 2.96 -26.99
N VAL A 215 7.69 2.53 -28.15
CA VAL A 215 7.58 1.14 -28.59
C VAL A 215 8.29 0.21 -27.61
N ASP A 216 9.51 0.55 -27.17
CA ASP A 216 10.29 -0.23 -26.20
C ASP A 216 9.56 -0.34 -24.84
N TRP A 217 8.92 0.71 -24.36
CA TRP A 217 8.14 0.66 -23.11
C TRP A 217 6.92 -0.24 -23.21
N ILE A 218 6.19 -0.20 -24.34
CA ILE A 218 5.07 -1.12 -24.57
C ILE A 218 5.58 -2.55 -24.67
N TRP A 219 6.66 -2.79 -25.40
CA TRP A 219 7.29 -4.11 -25.51
C TRP A 219 7.67 -4.68 -24.14
N LYS A 220 8.36 -3.90 -23.30
CA LYS A 220 8.76 -4.31 -21.94
C LYS A 220 7.55 -4.68 -21.08
N ALA A 221 6.46 -3.95 -21.20
CA ALA A 221 5.22 -4.29 -20.51
C ALA A 221 4.65 -5.61 -21.03
N LEU A 222 4.59 -5.81 -22.36
CA LEU A 222 4.09 -7.05 -22.96
C LEU A 222 4.92 -8.28 -22.60
N GLU A 223 6.26 -8.17 -22.52
CA GLU A 223 7.14 -9.27 -22.08
C GLU A 223 6.81 -9.76 -20.66
N SER A 224 6.27 -8.88 -19.82
CA SER A 224 5.84 -9.22 -18.45
C SER A 224 4.45 -9.84 -18.36
N VAL A 225 3.66 -9.83 -19.43
CA VAL A 225 2.30 -10.38 -19.44
C VAL A 225 2.33 -11.87 -19.81
N PRO A 226 1.71 -12.75 -19.01
CA PRO A 226 1.67 -14.18 -19.32
C PRO A 226 0.82 -14.45 -20.57
N ALA A 227 1.45 -14.80 -21.68
CA ALA A 227 0.78 -15.15 -22.95
C ALA A 227 0.16 -16.57 -22.97
N CYS A 228 -0.03 -17.20 -21.81
CA CYS A 228 -0.41 -18.61 -21.68
C CYS A 228 -1.90 -18.86 -21.41
N ALA A 229 -2.68 -17.83 -21.08
CA ALA A 229 -4.10 -17.98 -20.74
C ALA A 229 -5.00 -17.19 -21.71
N ARG A 230 -6.15 -17.77 -22.08
CA ARG A 230 -7.21 -17.05 -22.80
C ARG A 230 -7.95 -16.17 -21.79
N GLY A 231 -7.82 -14.86 -21.94
CA GLY A 231 -8.61 -13.86 -21.21
C GLY A 231 -9.83 -13.43 -22.02
N MET A 232 -10.91 -13.06 -21.33
CA MET A 232 -12.07 -12.38 -21.93
C MET A 232 -12.26 -11.05 -21.22
N VAL A 233 -12.44 -9.99 -22.00
CA VAL A 233 -12.74 -8.64 -21.50
C VAL A 233 -14.15 -8.27 -21.94
N ARG A 234 -14.95 -7.73 -21.02
CA ARG A 234 -16.30 -7.24 -21.29
C ARG A 234 -16.53 -5.96 -20.51
N GLN A 235 -17.23 -5.01 -21.13
CA GLN A 235 -17.75 -3.83 -20.46
C GLN A 235 -19.16 -4.13 -19.97
N ASP A 236 -19.41 -3.98 -18.67
CA ASP A 236 -20.73 -4.14 -18.05
C ASP A 236 -21.02 -2.97 -17.11
N ASP A 237 -22.29 -2.59 -16.99
CA ASP A 237 -22.74 -1.61 -15.99
C ASP A 237 -22.81 -2.28 -14.60
N ALA A 238 -22.12 -1.69 -13.62
CA ALA A 238 -22.08 -2.19 -12.25
C ALA A 238 -23.47 -2.31 -11.61
N GLN A 239 -24.45 -1.49 -12.04
CA GLN A 239 -25.82 -1.50 -11.54
C GLN A 239 -26.62 -2.72 -12.03
N THR A 240 -26.25 -3.33 -13.15
CA THR A 240 -27.05 -4.36 -13.84
C THR A 240 -26.29 -5.66 -14.15
N GLN A 241 -24.97 -5.66 -14.01
CA GLN A 241 -24.12 -6.83 -14.26
C GLN A 241 -24.54 -8.04 -13.44
N THR A 242 -24.30 -9.25 -13.97
CA THR A 242 -24.52 -10.54 -13.29
C THR A 242 -23.23 -11.36 -13.09
N ILE A 243 -22.08 -10.78 -13.44
CA ILE A 243 -20.77 -11.44 -13.32
C ILE A 243 -20.37 -11.70 -11.88
N SER A 244 -20.93 -10.97 -10.92
CA SER A 244 -20.57 -11.07 -9.50
C SER A 244 -21.27 -12.21 -8.78
N ALA A 245 -22.24 -12.87 -9.44
CA ALA A 245 -23.05 -13.94 -8.84
C ALA A 245 -22.19 -15.06 -8.26
N ASN A 246 -22.35 -15.32 -6.96
CA ASN A 246 -21.64 -16.32 -6.18
C ASN A 246 -20.10 -16.17 -6.20
N LYS A 247 -19.59 -14.94 -6.37
CA LYS A 247 -18.15 -14.66 -6.34
C LYS A 247 -17.71 -13.97 -5.05
N ILE A 248 -16.41 -14.10 -4.78
CA ILE A 248 -15.72 -13.24 -3.81
C ILE A 248 -15.48 -11.90 -4.49
N ILE A 249 -15.95 -10.83 -3.85
CA ILE A 249 -15.94 -9.48 -4.42
C ILE A 249 -14.99 -8.61 -3.60
N SER A 250 -14.01 -8.02 -4.30
CA SER A 250 -13.12 -6.99 -3.76
C SER A 250 -13.10 -5.83 -4.75
N THR A 251 -13.61 -4.67 -4.36
CA THR A 251 -13.90 -3.56 -5.27
C THR A 251 -13.45 -2.20 -4.72
N ASP A 252 -13.13 -1.28 -5.63
CA ASP A 252 -12.77 0.11 -5.37
C ASP A 252 -13.73 1.02 -6.18
N PRO A 253 -14.84 1.50 -5.58
CA PRO A 253 -15.86 2.27 -6.28
C PRO A 253 -15.39 3.70 -6.62
N PRO A 254 -16.01 4.37 -7.63
CA PRO A 254 -15.66 5.75 -7.97
C PRO A 254 -15.92 6.71 -6.82
N TYR A 255 -15.01 7.67 -6.64
CA TYR A 255 -15.05 8.68 -5.58
C TYR A 255 -15.72 9.96 -6.08
N TYR A 256 -17.04 10.07 -5.92
CA TYR A 256 -17.80 11.31 -6.02
C TYR A 256 -17.42 12.21 -7.23
N ASP A 257 -16.75 13.35 -7.02
CA ASP A 257 -16.28 14.31 -8.02
C ASP A 257 -14.76 14.27 -8.26
N ASN A 258 -14.07 13.24 -7.75
CA ASN A 258 -12.61 13.19 -7.69
C ASN A 258 -11.94 13.01 -9.07
N ILE A 259 -12.51 12.21 -9.97
CA ILE A 259 -11.92 11.91 -11.28
C ILE A 259 -13.01 11.72 -12.34
N GLY A 260 -13.00 12.54 -13.40
CA GLY A 260 -13.85 12.36 -14.58
C GLY A 260 -13.18 11.43 -15.59
N TYR A 261 -13.25 10.12 -15.37
CA TYR A 261 -12.56 9.12 -16.21
C TYR A 261 -12.99 9.21 -17.68
N ALA A 262 -14.27 9.40 -17.97
CA ALA A 262 -14.75 9.51 -19.34
C ALA A 262 -14.14 10.72 -20.06
N ASP A 263 -14.10 11.87 -19.40
CA ASP A 263 -13.54 13.11 -19.97
C ASP A 263 -12.03 13.00 -20.18
N LEU A 264 -11.29 12.40 -19.24
CA LEU A 264 -9.84 12.19 -19.39
C LEU A 264 -9.54 11.14 -20.46
N SER A 265 -10.39 10.11 -20.59
CA SER A 265 -10.23 9.05 -21.59
C SER A 265 -10.46 9.55 -23.01
N ASP A 266 -11.25 10.60 -23.23
CA ASP A 266 -11.43 11.20 -24.56
C ASP A 266 -10.11 11.66 -25.19
N PHE A 267 -9.15 12.12 -24.37
CA PHE A 267 -7.82 12.51 -24.82
C PHE A 267 -7.12 11.41 -25.63
N PHE A 268 -7.28 10.16 -25.20
CA PHE A 268 -6.71 8.97 -25.83
C PHE A 268 -7.65 8.36 -26.86
N TYR A 269 -8.95 8.33 -26.54
CA TYR A 269 -9.99 7.66 -27.32
C TYR A 269 -10.05 8.14 -28.77
N VAL A 270 -9.89 9.45 -29.03
CA VAL A 270 -9.95 10.00 -30.40
C VAL A 270 -8.86 9.41 -31.29
N TRP A 271 -7.65 9.24 -30.77
CA TRP A 271 -6.52 8.65 -31.49
C TRP A 271 -6.72 7.15 -31.69
N LEU A 272 -7.06 6.44 -30.62
CA LEU A 272 -7.29 5.00 -30.65
C LEU A 272 -8.44 4.64 -31.59
N ARG A 273 -9.55 5.38 -31.56
CA ARG A 273 -10.69 5.20 -32.45
C ARG A 273 -10.28 5.26 -33.92
N ARG A 274 -9.46 6.23 -34.31
CA ARG A 274 -9.03 6.39 -35.71
C ARG A 274 -8.24 5.19 -36.22
N MET A 275 -7.46 4.54 -35.35
CA MET A 275 -6.61 3.40 -35.70
C MET A 275 -7.30 2.05 -35.54
N LEU A 276 -8.12 1.91 -34.49
CA LEU A 276 -8.64 0.63 -34.00
C LEU A 276 -10.10 0.39 -34.34
N GLN A 277 -10.87 1.37 -34.79
CA GLN A 277 -12.26 1.15 -35.23
C GLN A 277 -12.39 0.09 -36.34
N PRO A 278 -11.47 -0.01 -37.34
CA PRO A 278 -11.52 -1.11 -38.31
C PRO A 278 -11.26 -2.50 -37.73
N ILE A 279 -10.65 -2.59 -36.55
CA ILE A 279 -10.31 -3.85 -35.85
C ILE A 279 -11.37 -4.21 -34.81
N PHE A 280 -11.84 -3.21 -34.06
CA PHE A 280 -12.83 -3.31 -33.00
C PHE A 280 -13.97 -2.31 -33.23
N PRO A 281 -14.86 -2.57 -34.20
CA PRO A 281 -15.92 -1.63 -34.57
C PRO A 281 -16.89 -1.35 -33.42
N ASP A 282 -17.16 -2.35 -32.57
CA ASP A 282 -18.09 -2.23 -31.45
C ASP A 282 -17.51 -1.38 -30.30
N LEU A 283 -16.22 -1.57 -29.95
CA LEU A 283 -15.57 -0.79 -28.88
C LEU A 283 -15.39 0.69 -29.25
N TYR A 284 -15.21 1.00 -30.53
CA TYR A 284 -14.94 2.35 -31.03
C TYR A 284 -16.10 2.94 -31.85
N ALA A 285 -17.33 2.47 -31.61
CA ALA A 285 -18.52 2.89 -32.35
C ALA A 285 -18.84 4.37 -32.11
N THR A 286 -18.77 4.84 -30.87
CA THR A 286 -19.15 6.21 -30.48
C THR A 286 -18.09 7.23 -30.87
N VAL A 287 -18.48 8.51 -30.98
CA VAL A 287 -17.56 9.61 -31.29
C VAL A 287 -16.66 9.95 -30.09
N SER A 288 -17.19 9.79 -28.88
CA SER A 288 -16.48 10.01 -27.61
C SER A 288 -16.88 8.96 -26.59
N THR A 289 -16.19 8.90 -25.47
CA THR A 289 -16.50 7.95 -24.39
C THR A 289 -17.90 8.19 -23.82
N PRO A 290 -18.61 7.16 -23.35
CA PRO A 290 -19.91 7.32 -22.68
C PRO A 290 -19.77 8.12 -21.39
N LYS A 291 -20.46 9.27 -21.31
CA LYS A 291 -20.42 10.18 -20.15
C LYS A 291 -21.70 10.18 -19.33
N ALA A 292 -22.83 9.81 -19.94
CA ALA A 292 -24.14 9.86 -19.32
C ALA A 292 -24.29 8.82 -18.19
N ASP A 293 -23.71 7.64 -18.40
CA ASP A 293 -23.80 6.51 -17.48
C ASP A 293 -22.62 6.46 -16.49
N GLU A 294 -21.67 7.40 -16.60
CA GLU A 294 -20.53 7.49 -15.67
C GLU A 294 -21.02 8.00 -14.31
N LEU A 295 -20.81 7.19 -13.27
CA LEU A 295 -21.26 7.49 -11.92
C LEU A 295 -20.32 8.48 -11.21
N VAL A 296 -20.46 9.77 -11.55
CA VAL A 296 -19.70 10.90 -10.97
C VAL A 296 -20.64 12.04 -10.53
N ALA A 297 -20.28 12.74 -9.47
CA ALA A 297 -21.10 13.81 -8.89
C ALA A 297 -20.74 15.20 -9.48
N THR A 298 -20.73 15.32 -10.81
CA THR A 298 -20.25 16.53 -11.50
C THR A 298 -21.39 17.53 -11.79
N PRO A 299 -21.43 18.73 -11.15
CA PRO A 299 -22.60 19.62 -11.23
C PRO A 299 -22.99 20.06 -12.64
N TYR A 300 -22.02 20.32 -13.53
CA TYR A 300 -22.31 20.77 -14.90
C TYR A 300 -22.99 19.69 -15.76
N ARG A 301 -22.84 18.41 -15.41
CA ARG A 301 -23.52 17.31 -16.12
C ARG A 301 -24.99 17.14 -15.71
N HIS A 302 -25.34 17.59 -14.50
CA HIS A 302 -26.68 17.38 -13.92
C HIS A 302 -27.42 18.69 -13.63
N GLY A 303 -26.89 19.84 -14.08
CA GLY A 303 -27.50 21.17 -13.97
C GLY A 303 -27.41 21.83 -12.58
N SER A 304 -27.23 21.05 -11.51
CA SER A 304 -27.02 21.56 -10.15
C SER A 304 -26.18 20.60 -9.32
N LYS A 305 -25.54 21.10 -8.26
CA LYS A 305 -24.82 20.28 -7.28
C LYS A 305 -25.73 19.20 -6.72
N HIS A 306 -26.88 19.59 -6.17
CA HIS A 306 -27.84 18.67 -5.54
C HIS A 306 -28.36 17.55 -6.46
N ALA A 307 -28.59 17.85 -7.75
CA ALA A 307 -28.98 16.82 -8.72
C ALA A 307 -27.83 15.84 -9.02
N ALA A 308 -26.58 16.32 -9.07
CA ALA A 308 -25.41 15.48 -9.25
C ALA A 308 -25.16 14.56 -8.04
N GLU A 309 -25.30 15.08 -6.82
CA GLU A 309 -25.17 14.26 -5.60
C GLU A 309 -26.24 13.15 -5.60
N ARG A 310 -27.48 13.50 -5.96
CA ARG A 310 -28.57 12.52 -6.02
C ARG A 310 -28.32 11.42 -7.05
N PHE A 311 -27.90 11.80 -8.26
CA PHE A 311 -27.56 10.84 -9.32
C PHE A 311 -26.47 9.87 -8.87
N PHE A 312 -25.38 10.39 -8.31
CA PHE A 312 -24.28 9.58 -7.78
C PHE A 312 -24.75 8.65 -6.67
N MET A 313 -25.49 9.17 -5.69
CA MET A 313 -25.95 8.39 -4.53
C MET A 313 -26.93 7.29 -4.92
N GLU A 314 -27.89 7.57 -5.78
CA GLU A 314 -28.86 6.58 -6.25
C GLU A 314 -28.17 5.49 -7.08
N GLY A 315 -27.29 5.85 -8.00
CA GLY A 315 -26.56 4.88 -8.83
C GLY A 315 -25.56 4.04 -8.02
N MET A 316 -24.86 4.65 -7.06
CA MET A 316 -23.96 3.92 -6.15
C MET A 316 -24.73 2.93 -5.28
N THR A 317 -25.86 3.36 -4.72
CA THR A 317 -26.73 2.50 -3.92
C THR A 317 -27.23 1.31 -4.73
N ARG A 318 -27.63 1.52 -6.00
CA ARG A 318 -28.03 0.43 -6.90
C ARG A 318 -26.89 -0.52 -7.22
N ALA A 319 -25.70 0.00 -7.54
CA ALA A 319 -24.52 -0.81 -7.82
C ALA A 319 -24.12 -1.66 -6.61
N LEU A 320 -24.05 -1.06 -5.43
CA LEU A 320 -23.76 -1.77 -4.19
C LEU A 320 -24.85 -2.78 -3.83
N HIS A 321 -26.13 -2.45 -4.05
CA HIS A 321 -27.23 -3.38 -3.81
C HIS A 321 -27.14 -4.60 -4.73
N ASN A 322 -26.82 -4.37 -6.01
CA ASN A 322 -26.61 -5.44 -6.97
C ASN A 322 -25.44 -6.36 -6.55
N LEU A 323 -24.36 -5.81 -5.99
CA LEU A 323 -23.28 -6.59 -5.39
C LEU A 323 -23.75 -7.36 -4.14
N ALA A 324 -24.54 -6.75 -3.26
CA ALA A 324 -25.02 -7.39 -2.04
C ALA A 324 -25.89 -8.62 -2.32
N VAL A 325 -26.72 -8.56 -3.37
CA VAL A 325 -27.58 -9.68 -3.81
C VAL A 325 -26.76 -10.80 -4.43
N GLN A 326 -25.66 -10.48 -5.10
CA GLN A 326 -24.85 -11.44 -5.86
C GLN A 326 -23.66 -12.01 -5.09
N ALA A 327 -23.22 -11.34 -4.04
CA ALA A 327 -22.05 -11.73 -3.25
C ALA A 327 -22.17 -13.16 -2.72
N HIS A 328 -21.05 -13.88 -2.70
CA HIS A 328 -21.01 -15.21 -2.11
C HIS A 328 -21.39 -15.14 -0.61
N PRO A 329 -22.34 -15.95 -0.10
CA PRO A 329 -22.90 -15.79 1.25
C PRO A 329 -21.88 -16.02 2.38
N VAL A 330 -20.86 -16.84 2.13
CA VAL A 330 -19.84 -17.20 3.13
C VAL A 330 -18.74 -16.14 3.27
N PHE A 331 -18.34 -15.50 2.16
CA PHE A 331 -17.18 -14.61 2.13
C PHE A 331 -17.64 -13.15 2.20
N PRO A 332 -16.94 -12.29 2.94
CA PRO A 332 -17.25 -10.87 2.95
C PRO A 332 -16.92 -10.22 1.60
N VAL A 333 -17.61 -9.13 1.32
CA VAL A 333 -17.26 -8.17 0.26
C VAL A 333 -16.30 -7.15 0.85
N THR A 334 -15.18 -6.90 0.18
CA THR A 334 -14.25 -5.84 0.55
C THR A 334 -14.44 -4.62 -0.33
N ILE A 335 -14.68 -3.46 0.28
CA ILE A 335 -14.85 -2.19 -0.41
C ILE A 335 -13.73 -1.24 0.02
N TYR A 336 -12.94 -0.79 -0.93
CA TYR A 336 -11.84 0.13 -0.69
C TYR A 336 -12.37 1.56 -0.70
N TYR A 337 -11.92 2.36 0.27
CA TYR A 337 -12.27 3.77 0.37
C TYR A 337 -11.02 4.59 0.67
N ALA A 338 -10.58 5.41 -0.28
CA ALA A 338 -9.48 6.35 -0.11
C ALA A 338 -9.91 7.51 0.80
N PHE A 339 -9.46 7.48 2.05
CA PHE A 339 -9.72 8.52 3.03
C PHE A 339 -8.75 9.68 2.80
N LYS A 340 -9.17 10.74 2.10
CA LYS A 340 -8.30 11.90 1.86
C LYS A 340 -8.30 12.83 3.06
N GLN A 341 -7.16 12.95 3.74
CA GLN A 341 -6.92 13.99 4.76
C GLN A 341 -7.17 15.43 4.26
N GLN A 342 -7.20 15.65 2.93
CA GLN A 342 -7.54 16.93 2.31
C GLN A 342 -9.01 17.33 2.54
N GLU A 343 -9.96 16.40 2.57
CA GLU A 343 -11.39 16.70 2.81
C GLU A 343 -11.59 17.36 4.17
N VAL A 344 -10.88 16.88 5.19
CA VAL A 344 -10.86 17.47 6.55
C VAL A 344 -10.22 18.88 6.57
N ARG A 345 -9.26 19.16 5.68
CA ARG A 345 -8.59 20.47 5.58
C ARG A 345 -9.42 21.48 4.81
N GLU A 346 -10.07 21.06 3.74
CA GLU A 346 -10.98 21.88 2.92
C GLU A 346 -12.23 22.26 3.71
N GLU A 347 -12.85 21.34 4.43
CA GLU A 347 -13.97 21.65 5.33
C GLU A 347 -13.58 22.64 6.45
N LYS A 348 -12.37 22.50 7.01
CA LYS A 348 -11.85 23.47 7.99
C LYS A 348 -11.63 24.85 7.38
N ARG A 349 -11.36 24.92 6.07
CA ARG A 349 -11.15 26.17 5.33
C ARG A 349 -12.48 26.81 4.95
N GLU A 350 -13.47 26.02 4.54
CA GLU A 350 -14.85 26.46 4.27
C GLU A 350 -15.51 26.98 5.55
N LYS A 351 -15.48 26.22 6.66
CA LYS A 351 -16.01 26.67 7.97
C LYS A 351 -15.30 27.92 8.50
N ARG A 352 -14.05 28.16 8.11
CA ARG A 352 -13.33 29.41 8.43
C ARG A 352 -13.74 30.55 7.51
N GLY A 353 -14.06 30.27 6.25
CA GLY A 353 -14.63 31.22 5.29
C GLY A 353 -16.01 31.68 5.72
N GLU A 354 -16.92 30.75 6.01
CA GLU A 354 -18.29 31.05 6.49
C GLU A 354 -18.28 31.85 7.79
N LYS A 355 -17.42 31.49 8.76
CA LYS A 355 -17.26 32.26 10.00
C LYS A 355 -16.66 33.66 9.78
N ARG A 356 -15.90 33.85 8.70
CA ARG A 356 -15.32 35.14 8.33
C ARG A 356 -16.36 36.01 7.65
N GLU A 357 -17.15 35.44 6.74
CA GLU A 357 -18.30 36.10 6.11
C GLU A 357 -19.37 36.48 7.15
N GLU A 358 -19.71 35.57 8.08
CA GLU A 358 -20.62 35.86 9.19
C GLU A 358 -20.10 36.93 10.18
N ARG A 359 -18.77 37.12 10.27
CA ARG A 359 -18.15 38.18 11.09
C ARG A 359 -18.13 39.51 10.34
N GLU A 360 -17.90 39.47 9.03
CA GLU A 360 -17.97 40.63 8.16
C GLU A 360 -19.41 41.15 8.04
N GLU A 361 -20.41 40.28 7.96
CA GLU A 361 -21.84 40.63 8.03
C GLU A 361 -22.27 41.15 9.41
N ARG A 362 -21.65 40.68 10.50
CA ARG A 362 -21.84 41.22 11.85
C ARG A 362 -21.06 42.51 12.14
N GLY A 363 -20.27 43.01 11.19
CA GLY A 363 -19.50 44.24 11.34
C GLY A 363 -18.30 44.14 12.29
N GLU A 364 -17.85 42.93 12.63
CA GLU A 364 -16.69 42.70 13.50
C GLU A 364 -15.40 42.70 12.67
N ARG A 365 -14.77 43.87 12.47
CA ARG A 365 -13.45 43.96 11.84
C ARG A 365 -12.34 43.44 12.77
N GLU A 366 -11.45 42.59 12.26
CA GLU A 366 -10.22 42.21 12.99
C GLU A 366 -9.36 43.44 13.33
N PRO A 367 -8.82 43.57 14.55
CA PRO A 367 -7.91 44.65 14.86
C PRO A 367 -6.56 44.42 14.16
N LEU A 368 -6.17 45.37 13.32
CA LEU A 368 -4.78 45.50 12.86
C LEU A 368 -3.90 45.72 14.09
N HIS A 369 -2.99 44.78 14.36
CA HIS A 369 -1.98 44.93 15.40
C HIS A 369 -1.04 46.11 15.07
N LEU A 370 -1.24 47.24 15.76
CA LEU A 370 -0.20 48.24 16.01
C LEU A 370 -0.01 48.36 17.52
N THR A 371 1.26 48.41 17.91
CA THR A 371 1.80 48.40 19.27
C THR A 371 1.41 49.61 20.15
N ALA A 372 1.38 49.34 21.46
CA ALA A 372 1.67 50.23 22.61
C ALA A 372 0.52 50.83 23.45
N HIS A 373 0.55 50.41 24.73
CA HIS A 373 0.21 51.09 25.99
C HIS A 373 -1.19 51.69 26.30
N SER A 374 -1.71 51.21 27.45
CA SER A 374 -2.25 52.00 28.59
C SER A 374 -3.74 51.79 28.95
N SER A 375 -3.93 51.06 30.06
CA SER A 375 -4.71 51.44 31.24
C SER A 375 -6.26 51.57 31.21
N LEU A 376 -6.86 50.73 32.05
CA LEU A 376 -7.88 51.00 33.09
C LEU A 376 -9.39 50.72 32.82
N LEU A 377 -9.92 49.92 33.77
CA LEU A 377 -11.28 49.83 34.36
C LEU A 377 -12.27 48.76 33.84
N SER A 378 -12.58 47.83 34.76
CA SER A 378 -13.74 46.90 34.83
C SER A 378 -15.05 47.68 35.20
N PRO A 379 -16.30 47.10 35.29
CA PRO A 379 -16.63 45.69 35.56
C PRO A 379 -17.91 45.06 34.91
N HIS A 380 -18.01 43.74 35.10
CA HIS A 380 -19.19 42.86 35.11
C HIS A 380 -20.13 42.76 33.89
N SER A 381 -20.18 41.56 33.29
CA SER A 381 -21.41 40.75 33.29
C SER A 381 -21.12 39.27 33.01
N THR A 382 -21.86 38.45 33.75
CA THR A 382 -22.01 36.99 33.69
C THR A 382 -22.49 36.52 32.32
N HIS A 383 -21.94 35.44 31.76
CA HIS A 383 -22.74 34.40 31.08
C HIS A 383 -21.95 33.11 30.78
N SER A 384 -22.47 32.04 31.39
CA SER A 384 -22.66 30.68 30.85
C SER A 384 -21.51 29.96 30.15
N SER A 385 -20.89 29.05 30.90
CA SER A 385 -20.11 27.93 30.40
C SER A 385 -20.96 26.99 29.54
N LEU A 386 -20.67 26.91 28.24
CA LEU A 386 -21.03 25.76 27.42
C LEU A 386 -19.75 25.00 27.09
N LEU A 387 -19.63 23.82 27.72
CA LEU A 387 -18.63 22.82 27.40
C LEU A 387 -18.81 22.37 25.93
N SER A 388 -17.92 22.80 25.05
CA SER A 388 -17.74 22.16 23.75
C SER A 388 -16.70 21.04 23.90
N THR A 389 -17.14 19.79 23.90
CA THR A 389 -16.26 18.63 23.73
C THR A 389 -15.73 18.60 22.29
N PRO A 390 -14.47 18.21 22.05
CA PRO A 390 -13.92 18.13 20.70
C PRO A 390 -14.43 16.86 20.01
N SER A 391 -15.26 17.03 18.98
CA SER A 391 -15.59 15.96 18.04
C SER A 391 -14.44 15.78 17.05
N SER A 392 -14.02 14.53 16.85
CA SER A 392 -13.17 14.13 15.72
C SER A 392 -13.87 14.51 14.40
N PRO A 393 -13.16 15.05 13.39
CA PRO A 393 -13.78 15.48 12.15
C PRO A 393 -14.02 14.26 11.25
N THR A 394 -15.19 13.64 11.34
CA THR A 394 -15.69 12.80 10.26
C THR A 394 -16.26 13.70 9.16
N SER A 395 -15.71 13.58 7.95
CA SER A 395 -16.18 14.32 6.77
C SER A 395 -17.59 13.87 6.37
N THR A 396 -18.40 14.80 5.86
CA THR A 396 -19.74 14.52 5.34
C THR A 396 -19.75 13.45 4.24
N GLY A 397 -18.66 13.30 3.48
CA GLY A 397 -18.51 12.28 2.44
C GLY A 397 -18.46 10.85 2.99
N TRP A 398 -17.73 10.62 4.08
CA TRP A 398 -17.60 9.29 4.71
C TRP A 398 -18.93 8.81 5.30
N GLU A 399 -19.64 9.69 6.02
CA GLU A 399 -20.94 9.38 6.62
C GLU A 399 -21.97 9.01 5.53
N THR A 400 -21.98 9.78 4.45
CA THR A 400 -22.85 9.58 3.29
C THR A 400 -22.55 8.24 2.60
N PHE A 401 -21.27 7.89 2.46
CA PHE A 401 -20.86 6.61 1.87
C PHE A 401 -21.28 5.40 2.73
N LEU A 402 -21.06 5.45 4.05
CA LEU A 402 -21.49 4.39 4.96
C LEU A 402 -23.01 4.20 4.93
N GLU A 403 -23.76 5.30 4.88
CA GLU A 403 -25.21 5.28 4.72
C GLU A 403 -25.63 4.55 3.42
N ALA A 404 -24.98 4.85 2.28
CA ALA A 404 -25.24 4.17 1.01
C ALA A 404 -24.96 2.66 1.08
N VAL A 405 -23.85 2.25 1.71
CA VAL A 405 -23.48 0.84 1.90
C VAL A 405 -24.54 0.10 2.73
N ILE A 406 -25.03 0.73 3.79
CA ILE A 406 -26.05 0.15 4.67
C ILE A 406 -27.42 0.07 3.96
N GLN A 407 -27.82 1.13 3.25
CA GLN A 407 -29.04 1.18 2.46
C GLN A 407 -29.05 0.17 1.30
N ALA A 408 -27.87 -0.09 0.71
CA ALA A 408 -27.68 -1.13 -0.30
C ALA A 408 -27.89 -2.55 0.26
N GLY A 409 -27.94 -2.72 1.58
CA GLY A 409 -28.19 -4.00 2.24
C GLY A 409 -26.95 -4.69 2.78
N PHE A 410 -25.83 -3.97 2.98
CA PHE A 410 -24.66 -4.51 3.65
C PHE A 410 -24.65 -4.19 5.15
N ALA A 411 -24.16 -5.15 5.94
CA ALA A 411 -23.69 -4.93 7.29
C ALA A 411 -22.18 -4.71 7.23
N ILE A 412 -21.70 -3.70 7.96
CA ILE A 412 -20.28 -3.38 8.03
C ILE A 412 -19.72 -4.10 9.24
N THR A 413 -18.86 -5.07 9.02
CA THR A 413 -18.35 -5.96 10.08
C THR A 413 -16.92 -5.64 10.52
N GLY A 414 -16.20 -4.83 9.74
CA GLY A 414 -14.84 -4.43 10.06
C GLY A 414 -14.38 -3.26 9.19
N THR A 415 -13.44 -2.49 9.71
CA THR A 415 -12.74 -1.43 8.99
C THR A 415 -11.25 -1.62 9.18
N TRP A 416 -10.51 -1.74 8.08
CA TRP A 416 -9.07 -2.00 8.12
C TRP A 416 -8.32 -0.82 7.49
N PRO A 417 -7.52 -0.08 8.26
CA PRO A 417 -6.69 0.98 7.72
C PRO A 417 -5.60 0.37 6.84
N MET A 418 -5.35 0.97 5.68
CA MET A 418 -4.36 0.55 4.69
C MET A 418 -3.49 1.71 4.27
N ARG A 419 -2.17 1.49 4.33
CA ARG A 419 -1.19 2.43 3.80
C ARG A 419 -0.95 2.11 2.33
N THR A 420 -1.45 2.98 1.46
CA THR A 420 -1.33 2.83 0.00
C THR A 420 -0.24 3.73 -0.59
N GLU A 421 0.47 4.51 0.22
CA GLU A 421 1.59 5.34 -0.23
C GLU A 421 2.92 4.57 -0.26
N LEU A 422 3.66 4.71 -1.37
CA LEU A 422 5.05 4.27 -1.47
C LEU A 422 5.94 5.09 -0.52
N GLY A 423 6.67 4.43 0.37
CA GLY A 423 7.56 5.05 1.38
C GLY A 423 8.72 5.92 0.84
N ASN A 424 8.83 6.07 -0.49
CA ASN A 424 9.87 6.86 -1.16
C ASN A 424 9.49 8.34 -1.36
N ARG A 425 8.34 8.80 -0.84
CA ARG A 425 7.96 10.22 -0.91
C ARG A 425 8.61 10.99 0.24
N ILE A 426 9.61 11.81 -0.08
CA ILE A 426 10.45 12.61 0.85
C ILE A 426 9.64 13.47 1.85
N LEU A 427 8.36 13.75 1.59
CA LEU A 427 7.48 14.55 2.48
C LEU A 427 6.89 13.79 3.67
N SER A 428 7.01 12.46 3.75
CA SER A 428 6.44 11.67 4.87
C SER A 428 7.39 11.44 6.04
N GLN A 429 8.67 11.81 5.92
CA GLN A 429 9.61 11.74 7.05
C GLN A 429 9.31 12.86 8.05
N GLY A 430 8.42 12.58 9.01
CA GLY A 430 8.16 13.44 10.18
C GLY A 430 6.70 13.77 10.49
N THR A 431 5.71 13.17 9.81
CA THR A 431 4.29 13.42 10.10
C THR A 431 3.51 12.14 10.46
N ASN A 432 2.68 12.22 11.51
CA ASN A 432 1.72 11.20 11.90
C ASN A 432 0.55 11.21 10.90
N ALA A 433 0.78 10.66 9.71
CA ALA A 433 -0.27 10.51 8.72
C ALA A 433 -1.15 9.30 9.07
N LEU A 434 -2.46 9.55 9.22
CA LEU A 434 -3.50 8.51 9.12
C LEU A 434 -3.32 7.72 7.83
N ALA A 435 -3.69 6.44 7.86
CA ALA A 435 -3.77 5.61 6.67
C ALA A 435 -4.51 6.33 5.53
N SER A 436 -3.95 6.23 4.33
CA SER A 436 -4.45 6.87 3.11
C SER A 436 -5.72 6.19 2.56
N SER A 437 -6.01 4.96 2.99
CA SER A 437 -7.18 4.21 2.56
C SER A 437 -7.72 3.32 3.67
N ILE A 438 -9.01 2.98 3.62
CA ILE A 438 -9.70 2.09 4.54
C ILE A 438 -10.36 0.98 3.71
N VAL A 439 -10.23 -0.26 4.14
CA VAL A 439 -10.99 -1.39 3.59
C VAL A 439 -12.17 -1.66 4.51
N LEU A 440 -13.38 -1.49 3.97
CA LEU A 440 -14.62 -1.92 4.60
C LEU A 440 -14.83 -3.41 4.35
N VAL A 441 -15.13 -4.15 5.42
CA VAL A 441 -15.50 -5.57 5.35
C VAL A 441 -17.01 -5.68 5.51
N CYS A 442 -17.68 -5.90 4.39
CA CYS A 442 -19.13 -5.88 4.30
C CYS A 442 -19.69 -7.30 4.15
N ARG A 443 -20.82 -7.58 4.79
CA ARG A 443 -21.58 -8.82 4.62
C ARG A 443 -23.02 -8.51 4.21
N PRO A 444 -23.61 -9.20 3.24
CA PRO A 444 -25.03 -9.02 2.92
C PRO A 444 -25.91 -9.26 4.15
N ARG A 445 -26.80 -8.31 4.46
CA ARG A 445 -27.74 -8.41 5.59
C ARG A 445 -28.80 -9.47 5.36
N LEU A 446 -29.04 -9.87 4.10
CA LEU A 446 -29.99 -10.90 3.71
C LEU A 446 -29.66 -12.31 4.27
N HIS A 447 -28.44 -12.53 4.77
CA HIS A 447 -27.94 -13.87 5.09
C HIS A 447 -27.25 -14.02 6.45
N LEU A 448 -27.31 -13.04 7.37
CA LEU A 448 -26.66 -13.19 8.68
C LEU A 448 -27.40 -14.25 9.54
N PRO A 449 -26.81 -15.43 9.81
CA PRO A 449 -27.34 -16.35 10.80
C PRO A 449 -26.85 -15.90 12.17
N LEU A 450 -27.73 -16.03 13.17
CA LEU A 450 -27.52 -15.69 14.58
C LEU A 450 -26.27 -16.39 15.17
N LEU A 451 -25.16 -15.67 15.23
CA LEU A 451 -24.14 -15.91 16.25
C LEU A 451 -24.56 -15.15 17.51
N GLY A 452 -25.24 -15.88 18.41
CA GLY A 452 -25.52 -15.45 19.78
C GLY A 452 -26.89 -14.82 20.01
N GLY A 453 -27.90 -15.68 20.25
CA GLY A 453 -28.95 -15.53 21.28
C GLY A 453 -29.74 -14.21 21.48
N GLY A 454 -29.60 -13.19 20.64
CA GLY A 454 -30.31 -11.93 20.72
C GLY A 454 -31.40 -11.82 19.65
N ARG A 455 -32.56 -11.30 20.03
CA ARG A 455 -33.76 -11.13 19.18
C ARG A 455 -33.41 -10.67 17.74
N GLU A 456 -33.73 -11.57 16.81
CA GLU A 456 -33.96 -11.41 15.37
C GLU A 456 -34.09 -9.95 14.92
N GLY A 457 -33.25 -9.49 13.97
CA GLY A 457 -33.54 -8.40 13.03
C GLY A 457 -34.41 -7.25 13.57
N GLY A 458 -34.20 -6.88 14.83
CA GLY A 458 -35.20 -6.17 15.62
C GLY A 458 -34.94 -4.68 15.59
N ILE A 459 -35.96 -3.92 15.95
CA ILE A 459 -35.76 -2.52 16.31
C ILE A 459 -35.09 -2.49 17.68
N ALA A 460 -33.89 -1.91 17.78
CA ALA A 460 -33.21 -1.69 19.04
C ALA A 460 -33.36 -0.23 19.49
N THR A 461 -33.46 -0.01 20.79
CA THR A 461 -33.40 1.34 21.36
C THR A 461 -31.95 1.85 21.40
N ARG A 462 -31.76 3.17 21.40
CA ARG A 462 -30.44 3.80 21.61
C ARG A 462 -29.73 3.28 22.86
N ARG A 463 -30.48 2.96 23.92
CA ARG A 463 -29.92 2.40 25.18
C ARG A 463 -29.39 0.98 24.98
N GLU A 464 -30.13 0.12 24.29
CA GLU A 464 -29.68 -1.24 23.97
C GLU A 464 -28.43 -1.22 23.07
N PHE A 465 -28.39 -0.31 22.10
CA PHE A 465 -27.22 -0.10 21.25
C PHE A 465 -25.98 0.30 22.07
N ILE A 466 -26.09 1.29 22.97
CA ILE A 466 -24.98 1.72 23.85
C ILE A 466 -24.54 0.59 24.77
N ASN A 467 -25.47 -0.16 25.37
CA ASN A 467 -25.13 -1.28 26.24
C ASN A 467 -24.34 -2.36 25.48
N ALA A 468 -24.77 -2.65 24.25
CA ALA A 468 -24.09 -3.63 23.42
C ALA A 468 -22.68 -3.16 22.99
N LEU A 469 -22.51 -1.86 22.70
CA LEU A 469 -21.19 -1.26 22.46
C LEU A 469 -20.29 -1.45 23.70
N LYS A 470 -20.79 -1.14 24.90
CA LYS A 470 -20.01 -1.28 26.14
C LYS A 470 -19.59 -2.72 26.44
N SER A 471 -20.42 -3.71 26.09
CA SER A 471 -20.09 -5.12 26.33
C SER A 471 -19.13 -5.72 25.30
N GLU A 472 -19.21 -5.30 24.03
CA GLU A 472 -18.51 -5.99 22.93
C GLU A 472 -17.29 -5.22 22.39
N LEU A 473 -17.31 -3.88 22.45
CA LEU A 473 -16.22 -3.06 21.94
C LEU A 473 -14.87 -3.27 22.67
N PRO A 474 -14.81 -3.52 24.00
CA PRO A 474 -13.54 -3.78 24.68
C PRO A 474 -12.78 -4.99 24.12
N ALA A 475 -13.48 -6.11 23.88
CA ALA A 475 -12.86 -7.31 23.33
C ALA A 475 -12.41 -7.08 21.87
N ALA A 476 -13.20 -6.36 21.08
CA ALA A 476 -12.83 -6.01 19.71
C ALA A 476 -11.61 -5.07 19.66
N LEU A 477 -11.54 -4.10 20.58
CA LEU A 477 -10.41 -3.18 20.69
C LEU A 477 -9.13 -3.90 21.08
N ALA A 478 -9.22 -4.81 22.06
CA ALA A 478 -8.10 -5.68 22.42
C ALA A 478 -7.61 -6.48 21.21
N ALA A 479 -8.52 -7.06 20.41
CA ALA A 479 -8.15 -7.77 19.19
C ALA A 479 -7.45 -6.87 18.15
N LEU A 480 -7.88 -5.63 17.98
CA LEU A 480 -7.24 -4.64 17.09
C LEU A 480 -5.84 -4.22 17.59
N GLN A 481 -5.68 -4.04 18.90
CA GLN A 481 -4.37 -3.76 19.52
C GLN A 481 -3.43 -4.97 19.37
N HIS A 482 -3.94 -6.20 19.53
CA HIS A 482 -3.19 -7.42 19.30
C HIS A 482 -2.78 -7.58 17.83
N ALA A 483 -3.65 -7.19 16.89
CA ALA A 483 -3.35 -7.12 15.47
C ALA A 483 -2.37 -5.99 15.09
N ASN A 484 -1.90 -5.22 16.07
CA ASN A 484 -0.91 -4.17 15.92
C ASN A 484 -1.32 -3.03 14.96
N ILE A 485 -2.59 -2.66 15.00
CA ILE A 485 -3.10 -1.46 14.31
C ILE A 485 -2.45 -0.23 14.93
N ALA A 486 -1.87 0.65 14.13
CA ALA A 486 -1.20 1.85 14.64
C ALA A 486 -2.17 2.73 15.48
N PRO A 487 -1.71 3.38 16.56
CA PRO A 487 -2.57 4.21 17.42
C PRO A 487 -3.30 5.32 16.65
N VAL A 488 -2.63 5.91 15.65
CA VAL A 488 -3.24 6.91 14.76
C VAL A 488 -4.45 6.36 14.00
N ASP A 489 -4.44 5.07 13.65
CA ASP A 489 -5.48 4.42 12.86
C ASP A 489 -6.51 3.65 13.72
N LEU A 490 -6.26 3.49 15.03
CA LEU A 490 -7.07 2.66 15.93
C LEU A 490 -8.51 3.14 16.02
N ALA A 491 -8.74 4.46 16.10
CA ALA A 491 -10.09 5.00 16.15
C ALA A 491 -10.88 4.68 14.87
N GLN A 492 -10.24 4.75 13.70
CA GLN A 492 -10.87 4.39 12.42
C GLN A 492 -11.12 2.88 12.31
N ALA A 493 -10.21 2.04 12.82
CA ALA A 493 -10.39 0.59 12.86
C ALA A 493 -11.50 0.16 13.83
N ALA A 494 -11.67 0.87 14.94
CA ALA A 494 -12.70 0.62 15.94
C ALA A 494 -14.13 0.95 15.45
N ILE A 495 -14.26 1.80 14.42
CA ILE A 495 -15.56 2.07 13.77
C ILE A 495 -16.17 0.78 13.21
N GLY A 496 -15.37 -0.14 12.66
CA GLY A 496 -15.86 -1.39 12.07
C GLY A 496 -16.64 -2.25 13.07
N PRO A 497 -16.04 -2.67 14.20
CA PRO A 497 -16.76 -3.35 15.26
C PRO A 497 -17.98 -2.58 15.78
N GLY A 498 -17.87 -1.26 15.96
CA GLY A 498 -19.02 -0.43 16.37
C GLY A 498 -20.16 -0.44 15.34
N MET A 499 -19.82 -0.39 14.05
CA MET A 499 -20.78 -0.46 12.94
C MET A 499 -21.36 -1.86 12.75
N ALA A 500 -20.62 -2.91 13.12
CA ALA A 500 -21.15 -4.27 13.13
C ALA A 500 -22.32 -4.37 14.13
N ILE A 501 -22.16 -3.72 15.28
CA ILE A 501 -23.17 -3.64 16.33
C ILE A 501 -24.37 -2.78 15.89
N TYR A 502 -24.14 -1.71 15.13
CA TYR A 502 -25.22 -0.88 14.60
C TYR A 502 -26.01 -1.60 13.49
N THR A 503 -25.30 -2.22 12.53
CA THR A 503 -25.89 -2.79 11.30
C THR A 503 -26.51 -4.17 11.47
N ARG A 504 -26.28 -4.86 12.60
CA ARG A 504 -27.00 -6.11 12.94
C ARG A 504 -28.47 -5.90 13.27
N TYR A 505 -28.85 -4.73 13.78
CA TYR A 505 -30.25 -4.38 14.02
C TYR A 505 -30.92 -3.98 12.71
N ALA A 506 -32.22 -4.20 12.55
CA ALA A 506 -32.93 -3.70 11.38
C ALA A 506 -32.89 -2.16 11.36
N ARG A 507 -33.09 -1.55 12.53
CA ARG A 507 -33.01 -0.12 12.78
C ARG A 507 -32.76 0.12 14.27
N VAL A 508 -32.02 1.18 14.59
CA VAL A 508 -31.90 1.69 15.97
C VAL A 508 -32.77 2.93 16.10
N VAL A 509 -33.52 3.07 17.20
CA VAL A 509 -34.43 4.19 17.45
C VAL A 509 -34.12 4.95 18.73
N ASP A 510 -34.36 6.26 18.71
CA ASP A 510 -34.29 7.12 19.88
C ASP A 510 -35.51 6.93 20.81
N ALA A 511 -35.59 7.73 21.89
CA ALA A 511 -36.70 7.66 22.85
C ALA A 511 -38.05 8.10 22.25
N GLN A 512 -38.04 8.80 21.12
CA GLN A 512 -39.19 9.30 20.39
C GLN A 512 -39.60 8.35 19.22
N GLY A 513 -38.83 7.29 18.97
CA GLY A 513 -39.05 6.34 17.87
C GLY A 513 -38.42 6.75 16.53
N ASN A 514 -37.68 7.85 16.47
CA ASN A 514 -36.98 8.26 15.26
C ASN A 514 -35.77 7.36 15.01
N PRO A 515 -35.39 7.11 13.73
CA PRO A 515 -34.17 6.37 13.44
C PRO A 515 -32.96 7.14 13.93
N VAL A 516 -32.07 6.46 14.65
CA VAL A 516 -30.71 6.94 14.87
C VAL A 516 -29.99 6.86 13.52
N GLN A 517 -29.52 7.99 13.01
CA GLN A 517 -28.80 8.05 11.72
C GLN A 517 -27.34 7.58 11.89
N VAL A 518 -26.67 7.20 10.79
CA VAL A 518 -25.25 6.78 10.80
C VAL A 518 -24.34 7.78 11.52
N ARG A 519 -24.57 9.09 11.32
CA ARG A 519 -23.84 10.16 12.01
C ARG A 519 -23.95 10.09 13.53
N GLU A 520 -25.17 9.88 14.04
CA GLU A 520 -25.40 9.77 15.49
C GLU A 520 -24.81 8.45 16.02
N ALA A 521 -24.92 7.36 15.26
CA ALA A 521 -24.30 6.09 15.61
C ALA A 521 -22.76 6.20 15.71
N LEU A 522 -22.10 6.88 14.77
CA LEU A 522 -20.66 7.16 14.82
C LEU A 522 -20.27 7.97 16.05
N ALA A 523 -21.06 8.99 16.40
CA ALA A 523 -20.80 9.78 17.60
C ALA A 523 -20.88 8.92 18.88
N LEU A 524 -21.87 8.04 18.96
CA LEU A 524 -22.02 7.09 20.08
C LEU A 524 -20.88 6.06 20.14
N ILE A 525 -20.46 5.53 18.99
CA ILE A 525 -19.33 4.58 18.91
C ILE A 525 -18.05 5.25 19.42
N ASN A 526 -17.73 6.46 18.95
CA ASN A 526 -16.55 7.21 19.40
C ASN A 526 -16.63 7.54 20.90
N GLN A 527 -17.82 7.91 21.41
CA GLN A 527 -17.99 8.17 22.84
C GLN A 527 -17.70 6.91 23.68
N VAL A 528 -18.27 5.75 23.31
CA VAL A 528 -18.03 4.50 24.05
C VAL A 528 -16.57 4.05 23.90
N LEU A 529 -15.97 4.23 22.74
CA LEU A 529 -14.55 3.97 22.52
C LEU A 529 -13.68 4.76 23.51
N ASP A 530 -13.95 6.07 23.68
CA ASP A 530 -13.24 6.92 24.64
C ASP A 530 -13.43 6.45 26.09
N GLU A 531 -14.64 6.00 26.45
CA GLU A 531 -14.96 5.44 27.77
C GLU A 531 -14.17 4.15 28.04
N VAL A 532 -14.19 3.20 27.11
CA VAL A 532 -13.49 1.91 27.22
C VAL A 532 -11.97 2.10 27.35
N LEU A 533 -11.41 3.00 26.54
CA LEU A 533 -9.99 3.35 26.60
C LEU A 533 -9.58 4.05 27.89
N ALA A 534 -10.52 4.70 28.58
CA ALA A 534 -10.27 5.31 29.89
C ALA A 534 -10.36 4.27 31.03
N GLU A 535 -11.25 3.27 30.92
CA GLU A 535 -11.38 2.20 31.92
C GLU A 535 -10.14 1.29 32.01
N GLN A 536 -9.44 1.07 30.90
CA GLN A 536 -8.15 0.34 30.86
C GLN A 536 -7.05 0.97 31.74
N GLU A 537 -7.20 2.22 32.19
CA GLU A 537 -6.24 2.83 33.12
C GLU A 537 -6.13 2.09 34.47
N GLY A 538 -7.16 1.32 34.85
CA GLY A 538 -7.17 0.55 36.09
C GLY A 538 -6.15 -0.60 36.12
N ASP A 539 -5.73 -1.09 34.96
CA ASP A 539 -4.85 -2.27 34.84
C ASP A 539 -3.37 -1.92 35.05
N PHE A 540 -3.01 -0.64 35.07
CA PHE A 540 -1.64 -0.19 35.29
C PHE A 540 -1.28 -0.07 36.79
N ASP A 541 0.03 -0.20 37.08
CA ASP A 541 0.57 0.03 38.42
C ASP A 541 0.28 1.45 38.94
N ALA A 542 0.33 1.62 40.26
CA ALA A 542 -0.02 2.89 40.92
C ALA A 542 0.81 4.09 40.45
N ASP A 543 2.09 3.86 40.15
CA ASP A 543 3.03 4.90 39.76
C ASP A 543 2.78 5.32 38.29
N THR A 544 2.51 4.36 37.41
CA THR A 544 2.08 4.62 36.02
C THR A 544 0.74 5.34 35.97
N ARG A 545 -0.25 4.98 36.81
CA ARG A 545 -1.55 5.68 36.89
C ARG A 545 -1.39 7.13 37.36
N TRP A 546 -0.44 7.40 38.24
CA TRP A 546 -0.09 8.76 38.64
C TRP A 546 0.55 9.52 37.48
N ALA A 547 1.52 8.90 36.81
CA ALA A 547 2.25 9.53 35.69
C ALA A 547 1.31 9.86 34.52
N LEU A 548 0.35 8.98 34.20
CA LEU A 548 -0.72 9.24 33.23
C LEU A 548 -1.55 10.48 33.58
N ALA A 549 -2.03 10.57 34.83
CA ALA A 549 -2.84 11.70 35.28
C ALA A 549 -2.05 13.02 35.29
N TRP A 550 -0.77 12.97 35.69
CA TRP A 550 0.13 14.14 35.62
C TRP A 550 0.38 14.55 34.17
N PHE A 551 0.73 13.58 33.32
CA PHE A 551 1.00 13.80 31.90
C PHE A 551 -0.21 14.40 31.20
N GLU A 552 -1.42 13.94 31.47
CA GLU A 552 -2.62 14.53 30.88
C GLU A 552 -2.76 16.04 31.15
N GLN A 553 -2.43 16.49 32.35
CA GLN A 553 -2.56 17.89 32.74
C GLN A 553 -1.36 18.73 32.30
N HIS A 554 -0.15 18.29 32.64
CA HIS A 554 1.09 19.08 32.52
C HIS A 554 2.02 18.59 31.41
N GLY A 555 1.85 17.35 30.96
CA GLY A 555 2.78 16.72 30.01
C GLY A 555 4.14 16.52 30.67
N PHE A 556 5.20 16.85 29.94
CA PHE A 556 6.57 16.90 30.49
C PHE A 556 6.94 18.26 31.09
N ALA A 557 6.00 19.21 31.18
CA ALA A 557 6.26 20.52 31.79
C ALA A 557 6.31 20.44 33.33
N GLU A 558 6.92 21.46 33.93
CA GLU A 558 6.94 21.63 35.39
C GLU A 558 5.56 22.01 35.94
N GLY A 559 5.22 21.44 37.09
CA GLY A 559 4.04 21.78 37.88
C GLY A 559 4.39 21.92 39.36
N ASP A 560 3.38 22.28 40.17
CA ASP A 560 3.57 22.55 41.60
C ASP A 560 3.62 21.27 42.44
N PHE A 561 4.57 21.20 43.38
CA PHE A 561 4.74 20.05 44.27
C PHE A 561 3.48 19.72 45.07
N GLY A 562 2.72 20.73 45.53
CA GLY A 562 1.48 20.50 46.28
C GLY A 562 0.39 19.79 45.47
N VAL A 563 0.32 20.05 44.16
CA VAL A 563 -0.59 19.34 43.24
C VAL A 563 -0.11 17.89 43.05
N ALA A 564 1.20 17.71 42.88
CA ALA A 564 1.82 16.39 42.73
C ALA A 564 1.60 15.51 43.98
N GLU A 565 1.73 16.08 45.18
CA GLU A 565 1.52 15.39 46.45
C GLU A 565 0.05 14.98 46.63
N THR A 566 -0.88 15.88 46.31
CA THR A 566 -2.33 15.60 46.37
C THR A 566 -2.70 14.46 45.41
N LEU A 567 -2.16 14.50 44.18
CA LEU A 567 -2.37 13.45 43.19
C LEU A 567 -1.75 12.11 43.63
N SER A 568 -0.59 12.14 44.30
CA SER A 568 0.10 10.94 44.80
C SER A 568 -0.77 10.20 45.82
N LYS A 569 -1.35 10.94 46.77
CA LYS A 569 -2.31 10.39 47.75
C LYS A 569 -3.53 9.78 47.08
N ALA A 570 -4.09 10.45 46.06
CA ALA A 570 -5.26 9.97 45.33
C ALA A 570 -4.99 8.68 44.51
N LYS A 571 -3.76 8.46 44.05
CA LYS A 571 -3.36 7.28 43.26
C LYS A 571 -2.63 6.21 44.08
N ASN A 572 -2.60 6.36 45.41
CA ASN A 572 -1.94 5.44 46.34
C ASN A 572 -0.43 5.25 46.06
N THR A 573 0.28 6.36 45.84
CA THR A 573 1.74 6.42 45.66
C THR A 573 2.34 7.62 46.41
N SER A 574 3.65 7.86 46.28
CA SER A 574 4.35 9.01 46.87
C SER A 574 5.31 9.66 45.86
N VAL A 575 5.45 11.00 45.94
CA VAL A 575 6.39 11.74 45.08
C VAL A 575 7.82 11.23 45.23
N GLU A 576 8.24 10.90 46.46
CA GLU A 576 9.56 10.29 46.73
C GLU A 576 9.71 8.92 46.07
N GLY A 577 8.66 8.10 46.08
CA GLY A 577 8.64 6.80 45.40
C GLY A 577 8.76 6.94 43.89
N LEU A 578 8.09 7.93 43.30
CA LEU A 578 8.16 8.25 41.87
C LEU A 578 9.54 8.77 41.45
N VAL A 579 10.22 9.53 42.31
CA VAL A 579 11.61 9.96 42.10
C VAL A 579 12.56 8.77 42.21
N ALA A 580 12.35 7.87 43.19
CA ALA A 580 13.14 6.65 43.34
C ALA A 580 12.94 5.67 42.16
N ALA A 581 11.75 5.65 41.55
CA ALA A 581 11.43 4.90 40.34
C ALA A 581 12.02 5.53 39.06
N GLY A 582 12.77 6.62 39.13
CA GLY A 582 13.44 7.19 37.96
C GLY A 582 12.52 7.83 36.91
N ILE A 583 11.24 8.08 37.23
CA ILE A 583 10.25 8.66 36.29
C ILE A 583 9.98 10.15 36.53
N LEU A 584 10.40 10.67 37.68
CA LEU A 584 10.04 12.01 38.16
C LEU A 584 11.25 12.79 38.67
N GLU A 585 11.31 14.08 38.38
CA GLU A 585 12.24 15.02 39.00
C GLU A 585 11.47 16.00 39.91
N ALA A 586 11.87 16.08 41.18
CA ALA A 586 11.34 17.05 42.14
C ALA A 586 12.48 17.97 42.65
N LYS A 587 12.47 19.24 42.22
CA LYS A 587 13.49 20.24 42.60
C LYS A 587 12.83 21.58 42.90
N ARG A 588 13.26 22.26 43.98
CA ARG A 588 12.87 23.64 44.33
C ARG A 588 11.35 23.89 44.37
N GLY A 589 10.57 22.92 44.87
CA GLY A 589 9.10 23.02 44.95
C GLY A 589 8.37 22.81 43.62
N LYS A 590 9.09 22.46 42.56
CA LYS A 590 8.56 22.08 41.25
C LYS A 590 8.77 20.60 40.99
N VAL A 591 7.84 20.02 40.24
CA VAL A 591 7.81 18.59 39.88
C VAL A 591 7.59 18.47 38.38
N ARG A 592 8.31 17.58 37.70
CA ARG A 592 8.09 17.25 36.29
C ARG A 592 8.43 15.79 35.98
N LEU A 593 7.79 15.24 34.95
CA LEU A 593 8.17 13.94 34.39
C LEU A 593 9.47 14.05 33.59
N LEU A 594 10.28 12.99 33.61
CA LEU A 594 11.49 12.89 32.82
C LEU A 594 11.16 12.53 31.37
N LYS A 595 11.85 13.17 30.41
CA LYS A 595 11.71 12.88 28.97
C LYS A 595 12.49 11.62 28.60
N PRO A 596 12.13 10.91 27.52
CA PRO A 596 12.87 9.73 27.05
C PRO A 596 14.39 9.94 26.92
N ALA A 597 14.81 11.10 26.45
CA ALA A 597 16.23 11.45 26.28
C ALA A 597 17.00 11.65 27.60
N GLU A 598 16.30 11.85 28.72
CA GLU A 598 16.90 12.04 30.05
C GLU A 598 17.03 10.71 30.83
N LEU A 599 16.43 9.63 30.33
CA LEU A 599 16.45 8.32 30.98
C LEU A 599 17.81 7.61 30.81
N ALA A 600 18.19 6.82 31.81
CA ALA A 600 19.49 6.15 31.89
C ALA A 600 19.77 5.25 30.67
N ALA A 601 21.00 5.29 30.17
CA ALA A 601 21.33 4.63 28.91
C ALA A 601 21.31 3.10 28.99
N ASP A 602 21.72 2.62 30.16
CA ASP A 602 22.08 1.29 30.61
C ASP A 602 21.02 0.66 31.51
N TRP A 603 19.80 1.21 31.53
CA TRP A 603 18.69 0.68 32.33
C TRP A 603 18.44 -0.81 32.05
N ASP A 604 18.30 -1.58 33.12
CA ASP A 604 18.04 -3.02 33.07
C ASP A 604 16.81 -3.36 33.92
N PRO A 605 15.70 -3.84 33.31
CA PRO A 605 14.45 -4.09 34.03
C PRO A 605 14.58 -5.17 35.10
N ALA A 606 15.58 -6.06 35.02
CA ALA A 606 15.81 -7.10 36.03
C ALA A 606 16.43 -6.57 37.32
N GLY A 607 17.14 -5.43 37.26
CA GLY A 607 17.80 -4.79 38.39
C GLY A 607 16.97 -3.67 39.03
N ASP A 608 15.80 -3.36 38.48
CA ASP A 608 14.96 -2.25 38.94
C ASP A 608 14.06 -2.68 40.11
N ALA A 609 14.33 -2.09 41.28
CA ALA A 609 13.59 -2.36 42.51
C ALA A 609 12.17 -1.76 42.51
N ARG A 610 11.86 -0.80 41.63
CA ARG A 610 10.57 -0.12 41.54
C ARG A 610 10.13 0.06 40.09
N PHE A 611 10.14 -1.04 39.34
CA PHE A 611 9.67 -1.12 37.97
C PHE A 611 8.29 -0.48 37.75
N THR A 612 8.19 0.35 36.72
CA THR A 612 6.91 0.92 36.25
C THR A 612 6.73 0.73 34.75
N HIS A 613 5.49 0.53 34.32
CA HIS A 613 5.18 0.45 32.88
C HIS A 613 5.45 1.77 32.16
N TRP A 614 5.32 2.90 32.88
CA TRP A 614 5.73 4.23 32.39
C TRP A 614 7.18 4.24 31.96
N GLU A 615 8.10 3.82 32.83
CA GLU A 615 9.53 3.81 32.56
C GLU A 615 9.85 2.87 31.38
N ALA A 616 9.24 1.67 31.36
CA ALA A 616 9.41 0.69 30.30
C ALA A 616 9.06 1.24 28.91
N VAL A 617 7.93 1.94 28.76
CA VAL A 617 7.54 2.59 27.49
C VAL A 617 8.59 3.60 27.03
N HIS A 618 9.03 4.47 27.94
CA HIS A 618 9.90 5.58 27.55
C HIS A 618 11.33 5.10 27.28
N HIS A 619 11.79 4.02 27.93
CA HIS A 619 13.03 3.34 27.55
C HIS A 619 12.94 2.63 26.19
N LEU A 620 11.80 2.01 25.86
CA LEU A 620 11.58 1.41 24.55
C LEU A 620 11.58 2.47 23.44
N ILE A 621 10.95 3.62 23.67
CA ILE A 621 11.00 4.78 22.75
C ILE A 621 12.43 5.25 22.58
N ARG A 622 13.17 5.47 23.68
CA ARG A 622 14.57 5.91 23.62
C ARG A 622 15.44 4.92 22.85
N ALA A 623 15.30 3.63 23.11
CA ALA A 623 16.03 2.57 22.41
C ALA A 623 15.73 2.56 20.90
N LEU A 624 14.47 2.76 20.53
CA LEU A 624 14.05 2.86 19.12
C LEU A 624 14.62 4.11 18.44
N GLU A 625 14.59 5.27 19.10
CA GLU A 625 15.09 6.54 18.55
C GLU A 625 16.62 6.58 18.42
N THR A 626 17.35 5.84 19.27
CA THR A 626 18.83 5.87 19.28
C THR A 626 19.49 4.73 18.49
N GLY A 627 18.97 3.51 18.58
CA GLY A 627 19.55 2.32 17.95
C GLY A 627 18.59 1.52 17.08
N GLY A 628 17.42 2.08 16.77
CA GLY A 628 16.43 1.45 15.89
C GLY A 628 15.78 0.20 16.49
N GLU A 629 15.13 -0.57 15.62
CA GLU A 629 14.32 -1.73 15.98
C GLU A 629 15.12 -2.82 16.71
N MET A 630 16.42 -2.95 16.41
CA MET A 630 17.30 -3.95 17.02
C MET A 630 17.56 -3.67 18.50
N GLN A 631 17.82 -2.41 18.87
CA GLN A 631 18.06 -2.06 20.27
C GLN A 631 16.76 -2.10 21.09
N ALA A 632 15.64 -1.67 20.50
CA ALA A 632 14.33 -1.80 21.10
C ALA A 632 13.94 -3.29 21.31
N ALA A 633 14.28 -4.16 20.35
CA ALA A 633 14.05 -5.61 20.46
C ALA A 633 14.85 -6.25 21.60
N ALA A 634 16.11 -5.85 21.80
CA ALA A 634 16.91 -6.35 22.93
C ALA A 634 16.29 -5.99 24.28
N LEU A 635 15.75 -4.78 24.40
CA LEU A 635 15.05 -4.36 25.62
C LEU A 635 13.70 -5.09 25.78
N ALA A 636 12.92 -5.21 24.72
CA ALA A 636 11.66 -5.95 24.73
C ALA A 636 11.87 -7.44 25.07
N ALA A 637 12.97 -8.04 24.64
CA ALA A 637 13.34 -9.41 24.99
C ALA A 637 13.52 -9.57 26.51
N LYS A 638 14.20 -8.62 27.16
CA LYS A 638 14.41 -8.58 28.61
C LYS A 638 13.12 -8.33 29.40
N LEU A 639 12.24 -7.46 28.90
CA LEU A 639 10.97 -7.11 29.55
C LEU A 639 9.95 -8.27 29.62
N GLY A 640 10.13 -9.35 28.87
CA GLY A 640 9.22 -10.49 28.96
C GLY A 640 7.82 -10.15 28.44
N SER A 641 6.79 -10.50 29.23
CA SER A 641 5.39 -10.12 29.01
C SER A 641 5.10 -8.66 29.35
N GLN A 642 5.97 -7.99 30.12
CA GLN A 642 5.80 -6.58 30.48
C GLN A 642 5.96 -5.66 29.27
N ALA A 643 6.65 -6.12 28.22
CA ALA A 643 6.76 -5.40 26.96
C ALA A 643 5.37 -5.15 26.33
N ASP A 644 4.47 -6.15 26.38
CA ASP A 644 3.14 -6.02 25.79
C ASP A 644 2.27 -5.01 26.57
N VAL A 645 2.39 -4.98 27.90
CA VAL A 645 1.72 -3.97 28.74
C VAL A 645 2.29 -2.57 28.48
N ALA A 646 3.60 -2.46 28.23
CA ALA A 646 4.21 -1.20 27.80
C ALA A 646 3.63 -0.75 26.44
N ARG A 647 3.48 -1.66 25.49
CA ARG A 647 2.82 -1.35 24.22
C ARG A 647 1.39 -0.85 24.42
N GLU A 648 0.61 -1.47 25.29
CA GLU A 648 -0.75 -1.02 25.63
C GLU A 648 -0.74 0.41 26.21
N LEU A 649 0.22 0.71 27.09
CA LEU A 649 0.41 2.06 27.62
C LEU A 649 0.74 3.09 26.51
N ALA A 650 1.50 2.70 25.49
CA ALA A 650 1.81 3.58 24.35
C ALA A 650 0.55 3.98 23.55
N TYR A 651 -0.44 3.08 23.40
CA TYR A 651 -1.74 3.45 22.82
C TYR A 651 -2.45 4.52 23.65
N ARG A 652 -2.47 4.38 24.98
CA ARG A 652 -3.13 5.35 25.87
C ARG A 652 -2.45 6.71 25.80
N LEU A 653 -1.12 6.74 25.84
CA LEU A 653 -0.34 7.97 25.77
C LEU A 653 -0.54 8.71 24.45
N TYR A 654 -0.63 7.99 23.34
CA TYR A 654 -0.96 8.56 22.04
C TYR A 654 -2.32 9.31 22.05
N ILE A 655 -3.36 8.70 22.61
CA ILE A 655 -4.70 9.30 22.69
C ILE A 655 -4.70 10.56 23.56
N ILE A 656 -4.00 10.53 24.70
CA ILE A 656 -3.84 11.71 25.57
C ILE A 656 -3.14 12.84 24.80
N CYS A 657 -2.09 12.52 24.04
CA CYS A 657 -1.39 13.49 23.21
C CYS A 657 -2.29 14.11 22.14
N GLU A 658 -3.09 13.32 21.43
CA GLU A 658 -4.04 13.83 20.44
C GLU A 658 -5.07 14.77 21.08
N ARG A 659 -5.69 14.35 22.19
CA ARG A 659 -6.68 15.16 22.93
C ARG A 659 -6.09 16.49 23.40
N LYS A 660 -4.83 16.49 23.84
CA LYS A 660 -4.11 17.67 24.32
C LYS A 660 -3.36 18.43 23.23
N LYS A 661 -3.48 18.02 21.96
CA LYS A 661 -2.80 18.61 20.78
C LYS A 661 -1.28 18.64 20.90
N ARG A 662 -0.70 17.56 21.42
CA ARG A 662 0.75 17.36 21.62
C ARG A 662 1.32 16.46 20.53
N SER A 663 1.44 17.02 19.33
CA SER A 663 1.80 16.26 18.13
C SER A 663 3.20 15.66 18.18
N GLN A 664 4.16 16.32 18.84
CA GLN A 664 5.54 15.85 18.89
C GLN A 664 5.66 14.55 19.69
N GLU A 665 5.04 14.50 20.87
CA GLU A 665 5.02 13.31 21.72
C GLU A 665 4.20 12.18 21.09
N ALA A 666 3.11 12.51 20.39
CA ALA A 666 2.30 11.52 19.67
C ALA A 666 3.10 10.76 18.58
N LEU A 667 4.13 11.37 17.99
CA LEU A 667 4.97 10.72 16.98
C LEU A 667 5.73 9.54 17.57
N SER A 668 6.36 9.72 18.73
CA SER A 668 7.18 8.68 19.38
C SER A 668 6.33 7.48 19.80
N TYR A 669 5.14 7.70 20.37
CA TYR A 669 4.23 6.60 20.75
C TYR A 669 3.72 5.83 19.53
N ASN A 670 3.37 6.53 18.45
CA ASN A 670 2.92 5.92 17.21
C ASN A 670 4.04 5.11 16.53
N ALA A 671 5.26 5.65 16.51
CA ALA A 671 6.44 4.99 15.94
C ALA A 671 6.79 3.69 16.68
N LEU A 672 6.72 3.69 18.02
CA LEU A 672 6.94 2.49 18.82
C LEU A 672 5.99 1.36 18.43
N VAL A 673 4.69 1.65 18.38
CA VAL A 673 3.67 0.62 18.05
C VAL A 673 3.80 0.15 16.60
N GLN A 674 4.10 1.02 15.66
CA GLN A 674 4.31 0.63 14.26
C GLN A 674 5.51 -0.31 14.08
N SER A 675 6.57 -0.08 14.83
CA SER A 675 7.81 -0.88 14.77
C SER A 675 7.68 -2.21 15.55
N TRP A 676 6.59 -2.37 16.33
CA TRP A 676 6.41 -3.51 17.22
C TRP A 676 6.47 -4.90 16.57
N PRO A 677 5.92 -5.15 15.36
CA PRO A 677 5.97 -6.47 14.75
C PRO A 677 7.41 -6.94 14.51
N GLU A 678 8.29 -6.02 14.09
CA GLU A 678 9.70 -6.29 13.88
C GLU A 678 10.47 -6.39 15.21
N ILE A 679 10.19 -5.49 16.17
CA ILE A 679 10.72 -5.57 17.54
C ILE A 679 10.41 -6.93 18.17
N GLY A 680 9.16 -7.41 18.05
CA GLY A 680 8.73 -8.70 18.56
C GLY A 680 9.41 -9.88 17.87
N ARG A 681 9.55 -9.84 16.54
CA ARG A 681 10.25 -10.87 15.75
C ARG A 681 11.73 -10.97 16.15
N LEU A 682 12.41 -9.82 16.28
CA LEU A 682 13.81 -9.74 16.69
C LEU A 682 13.99 -10.18 18.16
N ALA A 683 13.10 -9.78 19.05
CA ALA A 683 13.13 -10.16 20.46
C ALA A 683 12.99 -11.68 20.65
N GLN A 684 12.11 -12.33 19.88
CA GLN A 684 11.96 -13.80 19.89
C GLN A 684 13.20 -14.51 19.35
N THR A 685 13.84 -13.95 18.32
CA THR A 685 15.07 -14.52 17.74
C THR A 685 16.21 -14.46 18.76
N GLN A 686 16.38 -13.33 19.44
CA GLN A 686 17.40 -13.18 20.48
C GLN A 686 17.14 -14.07 21.69
N ARG A 687 15.87 -14.29 22.10
CA ARG A 687 15.54 -15.27 23.16
C ARG A 687 15.94 -16.70 22.79
N ARG A 688 15.96 -17.07 21.51
CA ARG A 688 16.36 -18.42 21.05
C ARG A 688 17.88 -18.60 20.97
N GLU A 689 18.65 -17.52 20.86
CA GLU A 689 20.11 -17.56 20.75
C GLU A 689 20.84 -17.58 22.09
N ILE A 690 20.15 -17.39 23.22
CA ILE A 690 20.72 -17.57 24.56
C ILE A 690 20.74 -19.08 24.89
N PRO A 691 21.91 -19.75 24.92
CA PRO A 691 21.97 -21.15 25.29
C PRO A 691 21.64 -21.30 26.77
N MET A 692 20.85 -22.31 27.08
CA MET A 692 20.55 -22.78 28.43
C MET A 692 21.85 -23.28 29.10
N GLN A 693 22.69 -22.38 29.62
CA GLN A 693 23.72 -22.73 30.59
C GLN A 693 23.04 -22.96 31.94
N MET A 694 22.45 -24.15 32.09
CA MET A 694 22.17 -24.72 33.41
C MET A 694 23.40 -25.50 33.87
N GLY A 695 23.70 -25.34 35.15
CA GLY A 695 24.95 -25.73 35.78
C GLY A 695 25.24 -27.23 35.72
N PHE A 696 26.53 -27.52 35.63
CA PHE A 696 27.11 -28.68 36.27
C PHE A 696 28.00 -28.17 37.40
N GLU A 697 27.61 -28.52 38.62
CA GLU A 697 28.43 -28.47 39.83
C GLU A 697 29.65 -29.40 39.67
N GLU A 698 30.82 -28.91 40.06
CA GLU A 698 31.79 -29.61 40.92
C GLU A 698 32.33 -28.63 41.97
#